data_AF-A0A0L8KZ21-F1
#
_entry.id   AF-A0A0L8KZ21-F1
#
_cell.length_a   1.000
_cell.length_b   1.000
_cell.length_c   1.000
_cell.angle_alpha   90.00
_cell.angle_beta   90.00
_cell.angle_gamma   90.00
#
_symmetry.space_group_name_H-M   'P 1'
#
loop_
_entity.id
_entity.type
_entity.pdbx_description
1 polymer ?
#
loop_
_entity_poly.entity_id
_entity_poly.type
_entity_poly.pdbx_seq_one_letter_code
_entity_poly.pdbx_strand_id
1 'polypeptide(L)'
;MTTAEPTRADRADPDPVHQEPTRSDRADSDPDVYRETRDPREAGEARDADAGDADRGPGTGSDTGRSSLQRIVLPTQRPAPAPASTPPPAPAPRRKRRYTVMAATGLAALTHVLWFYFFANSGGDLAAQDAWAEFVGRHPDSAYNLAWYGGMHPVSYSVVSPYLMSLLGVRSTMMVAGTLSAALTALILVRVPAVRNPLTCSVAAVFAFLCNALSGRVTFGLGMMFALGAVAAVFCWPHRWRRKRWAKAAVAAPLAGLATACSPVAGLFLGIAAAALFLNKRRPGAYALGLAPVAVVALSSWLFPFSGTQPMAFGSTALPLLFGVLVFLLVPADWRTVRTAAAVYTVGTLLTWLIDSQIGSNISRLPMLFAGVVLLAALPYTAPRSRRWYALLLAFAGLNFWIGFKGVDDVIRTAPDASWARELAPLVNQLQVRDARKARVEVVPASSHRESSALSPYINLARGWNRQADMERNPLFYDDTLNAVNYQDWLDRWAVHYVVLPTGAPDSGAEREAELVEGGLPYLKQVWSDANWRLYEVENPTPLADAPAQVLSAEENEVVIRVDRPGRVLIRVPHSPWLALLDDQGHKIEAPQETEASKLAREESDTELPKVFANENGCLFKTEADVEGDEWTTLIAPKAGVYRLAAPYKLSRGTPCPEELR
;
A
#
# COMPACT_ATOMS: atom_id res chain seq x y z
N MET A 1 -41.84 2.02 -22.35
CA MET A 1 -43.17 2.28 -21.74
C MET A 1 -43.27 1.47 -20.45
N THR A 2 -44.08 1.92 -19.47
CA THR A 2 -44.53 1.17 -18.26
C THR A 2 -43.45 0.36 -17.50
N THR A 3 -42.82 0.80 -16.40
CA THR A 3 -43.29 1.40 -15.12
C THR A 3 -44.19 0.50 -14.26
N ALA A 4 -43.69 0.12 -13.08
CA ALA A 4 -44.47 -0.28 -11.90
C ALA A 4 -43.67 0.07 -10.63
N GLU A 5 -44.33 0.66 -9.63
CA GLU A 5 -43.76 1.00 -8.30
C GLU A 5 -44.57 0.32 -7.18
N PRO A 6 -44.07 0.24 -5.93
CA PRO A 6 -44.56 -0.71 -4.93
C PRO A 6 -45.71 -0.18 -4.04
N THR A 7 -46.39 -1.11 -3.38
CA THR A 7 -47.46 -0.82 -2.39
C THR A 7 -46.98 -1.06 -0.97
N ARG A 8 -47.39 -0.20 -0.03
CA ARG A 8 -47.17 -0.29 1.42
C ARG A 8 -48.51 -0.12 2.14
N ALA A 9 -48.75 -0.85 3.23
CA ALA A 9 -49.95 -0.68 4.07
C ALA A 9 -49.66 -0.96 5.55
N ASP A 10 -50.06 -0.04 6.41
CA ASP A 10 -50.11 -0.15 7.87
C ASP A 10 -51.58 -0.03 8.32
N ARG A 11 -52.04 -0.82 9.31
CA ARG A 11 -53.12 -0.45 10.26
C ARG A 11 -53.27 -1.45 11.42
N ALA A 12 -53.85 -0.98 12.52
CA ALA A 12 -53.77 -1.58 13.86
C ALA A 12 -55.10 -2.21 14.34
N ASP A 13 -54.97 -3.07 15.38
CA ASP A 13 -55.81 -3.27 16.60
C ASP A 13 -57.36 -3.24 16.55
N PRO A 14 -58.09 -3.99 17.42
CA PRO A 14 -57.82 -4.03 18.88
C PRO A 14 -58.05 -5.33 19.70
N ASP A 15 -57.54 -5.26 20.93
CA ASP A 15 -57.74 -6.07 22.17
C ASP A 15 -59.25 -6.17 22.63
N PRO A 16 -59.69 -6.99 23.64
CA PRO A 16 -59.22 -6.86 25.05
C PRO A 16 -59.33 -8.10 26.01
N VAL A 17 -58.93 -7.88 27.29
CA VAL A 17 -59.28 -8.66 28.53
C VAL A 17 -58.55 -10.01 28.70
N HIS A 18 -57.96 -10.42 29.85
CA HIS A 18 -57.95 -10.01 31.29
C HIS A 18 -56.59 -10.44 31.96
N GLN A 19 -56.21 -10.30 33.25
CA GLN A 19 -56.79 -9.81 34.53
C GLN A 19 -55.65 -9.29 35.47
N GLU A 20 -55.87 -9.18 36.79
CA GLU A 20 -54.96 -8.73 37.88
C GLU A 20 -55.43 -9.38 39.23
N PRO A 21 -54.93 -9.11 40.47
CA PRO A 21 -53.87 -8.17 40.99
C PRO A 21 -52.78 -8.93 41.84
N THR A 22 -51.86 -8.41 42.69
CA THR A 22 -51.82 -7.27 43.66
C THR A 22 -50.41 -6.76 44.07
N ARG A 23 -50.35 -5.46 44.43
CA ARG A 23 -49.65 -4.75 45.55
C ARG A 23 -48.94 -5.56 46.67
N SER A 24 -48.02 -5.04 47.50
CA SER A 24 -47.25 -3.76 47.66
C SER A 24 -46.05 -4.04 48.65
N ASP A 25 -45.03 -3.22 48.96
CA ASP A 25 -45.00 -1.82 49.45
C ASP A 25 -43.57 -1.18 49.52
N ARG A 26 -43.54 0.08 49.98
CA ARG A 26 -42.45 1.04 50.34
C ARG A 26 -41.17 0.49 51.02
N ALA A 27 -39.95 1.02 50.77
CA ALA A 27 -39.27 2.23 51.34
C ALA A 27 -39.00 2.14 52.87
N ASP A 28 -37.87 2.60 53.46
CA ASP A 28 -37.15 3.89 53.33
C ASP A 28 -35.75 3.89 54.04
N SER A 29 -34.99 5.00 53.99
CA SER A 29 -33.99 5.54 54.97
C SER A 29 -32.64 4.87 55.35
N ASP A 30 -31.56 5.67 55.27
CA ASP A 30 -30.27 5.68 56.05
C ASP A 30 -30.51 6.48 57.39
N PRO A 31 -29.62 6.65 58.43
CA PRO A 31 -28.13 6.75 58.41
C PRO A 31 -27.36 6.30 59.72
N ASP A 32 -26.09 6.77 59.87
CA ASP A 32 -25.23 6.97 61.09
C ASP A 32 -24.77 5.74 61.94
N VAL A 33 -23.50 5.48 62.31
CA VAL A 33 -22.31 6.23 62.83
C VAL A 33 -22.17 6.24 64.38
N TYR A 34 -21.25 5.43 64.95
CA TYR A 34 -20.17 5.83 65.92
C TYR A 34 -19.40 4.67 66.64
N ARG A 35 -18.06 4.83 66.79
CA ARG A 35 -17.19 4.44 67.97
C ARG A 35 -17.09 2.94 68.41
N GLU A 36 -16.15 2.48 69.27
CA GLU A 36 -14.87 2.97 69.84
C GLU A 36 -13.98 1.78 70.28
N THR A 37 -12.65 1.92 70.37
CA THR A 37 -11.81 1.27 71.43
C THR A 37 -10.41 1.92 71.54
N ARG A 38 -9.72 1.74 72.68
CA ARG A 38 -8.52 2.50 73.09
C ARG A 38 -7.20 1.70 73.08
N ASP A 39 -6.14 2.38 72.64
CA ASP A 39 -4.91 2.77 73.39
C ASP A 39 -4.67 2.16 74.80
N PRO A 40 -3.40 1.88 75.18
CA PRO A 40 -2.73 2.82 76.11
C PRO A 40 -1.20 3.05 75.91
N ARG A 41 -0.79 4.34 75.85
CA ARG A 41 0.20 5.03 76.74
C ARG A 41 1.69 4.55 76.80
N GLU A 42 2.70 5.33 77.24
CA GLU A 42 2.90 6.76 77.60
C GLU A 42 4.42 7.15 77.52
N ALA A 43 4.73 8.43 77.77
CA ALA A 43 6.00 9.16 78.09
C ALA A 43 7.37 8.42 78.32
N GLY A 44 8.55 9.08 78.25
CA GLY A 44 8.89 10.49 77.96
C GLY A 44 10.31 10.91 78.40
N GLU A 45 10.72 12.13 78.00
CA GLU A 45 11.78 13.04 78.52
C GLU A 45 13.25 12.61 78.82
N ALA A 46 14.16 13.18 78.01
CA ALA A 46 15.54 13.67 78.21
C ALA A 46 16.32 13.53 79.55
N ARG A 47 17.65 13.27 79.45
CA ARG A 47 18.75 14.25 79.75
C ARG A 47 20.21 13.76 79.49
N ASP A 48 21.03 14.73 79.09
CA ASP A 48 22.49 15.01 79.20
C ASP A 48 23.56 14.00 79.71
N ALA A 49 24.75 14.13 79.09
CA ALA A 49 26.13 13.88 79.61
C ALA A 49 26.58 12.41 79.88
N ASP A 50 27.88 12.05 79.94
CA ASP A 50 29.16 12.77 79.68
C ASP A 50 30.26 11.76 79.23
N ALA A 51 31.42 12.27 78.78
CA ALA A 51 32.70 11.58 78.53
C ALA A 51 32.74 10.47 77.44
N GLY A 52 33.88 10.21 76.76
CA GLY A 52 35.15 10.95 76.72
C GLY A 52 36.38 10.05 76.91
N ASP A 53 37.27 10.02 75.92
CA ASP A 53 38.69 9.68 76.11
C ASP A 53 39.55 10.38 75.03
N ALA A 54 40.85 10.58 75.30
CA ALA A 54 41.77 11.33 74.46
C ALA A 54 43.23 10.88 74.62
N ASP A 55 43.85 10.42 73.53
CA ASP A 55 45.27 10.07 73.49
C ASP A 55 46.17 11.30 73.22
N ARG A 56 47.40 11.34 73.77
CA ARG A 56 48.22 12.56 73.90
C ARG A 56 49.73 12.40 73.67
N GLY A 57 50.18 12.87 72.49
CA GLY A 57 51.47 13.56 72.31
C GLY A 57 52.74 12.71 72.43
N PRO A 58 53.92 13.30 72.76
CA PRO A 58 54.23 14.74 72.97
C PRO A 58 55.40 15.28 72.08
N GLY A 59 55.76 16.56 72.23
CA GLY A 59 56.99 17.17 71.64
C GLY A 59 56.85 18.63 71.17
N THR A 60 56.73 19.62 72.05
CA THR A 60 57.82 20.51 72.56
C THR A 60 58.54 21.38 71.52
N GLY A 61 58.46 22.73 71.63
CA GLY A 61 59.32 23.64 70.85
C GLY A 61 58.93 25.13 70.84
N SER A 62 59.51 25.91 71.75
CA SER A 62 59.64 27.39 71.82
C SER A 62 59.15 28.30 70.67
N ASP A 63 58.20 29.16 71.04
CA ASP A 63 58.13 30.62 70.82
C ASP A 63 59.33 31.35 70.16
N THR A 64 59.04 32.16 69.12
CA THR A 64 59.43 33.60 68.97
C THR A 64 59.05 34.11 67.57
N GLY A 65 58.62 35.37 67.42
CA GLY A 65 58.09 35.91 66.15
C GLY A 65 58.80 37.17 65.62
N ARG A 66 58.69 37.43 64.30
CA ARG A 66 58.90 38.77 63.71
C ARG A 66 58.44 38.90 62.25
N SER A 67 58.19 40.15 61.86
CA SER A 67 58.25 40.71 60.50
C SER A 67 57.31 40.15 59.40
N SER A 68 56.19 40.85 59.27
CA SER A 68 55.44 41.06 58.02
C SER A 68 56.30 41.17 56.73
N LEU A 69 55.86 40.48 55.68
CA LEU A 69 55.94 40.95 54.29
C LEU A 69 54.61 40.64 53.58
N GLN A 70 53.92 41.68 53.08
CA GLN A 70 52.65 41.50 52.37
C GLN A 70 52.90 40.94 50.96
N ARG A 71 52.40 39.74 50.69
CA ARG A 71 52.38 39.17 49.34
C ARG A 71 51.21 39.78 48.55
N ILE A 72 51.52 40.66 47.59
CA ILE A 72 50.52 41.23 46.67
C ILE A 72 49.92 40.09 45.84
N VAL A 73 48.62 39.85 46.01
CA VAL A 73 47.85 38.90 45.19
C VAL A 73 47.09 39.70 44.12
N LEU A 74 47.50 39.53 42.86
CA LEU A 74 46.77 40.08 41.72
C LEU A 74 45.39 39.40 41.61
N PRO A 75 44.29 40.14 41.40
CA PRO A 75 42.97 39.55 41.30
C PRO A 75 42.86 38.69 40.04
N THR A 76 42.46 37.42 40.21
CA THR A 76 42.18 36.52 39.09
C THR A 76 41.02 37.07 38.24
N GLN A 77 41.22 37.12 36.92
CA GLN A 77 40.17 37.52 36.00
C GLN A 77 38.99 36.55 36.13
N ARG A 78 37.78 37.10 36.33
CA ARG A 78 36.54 36.30 36.30
C ARG A 78 36.41 35.65 34.91
N PRO A 79 36.12 34.34 34.81
CA PRO A 79 35.72 33.72 33.55
C PRO A 79 34.53 34.48 32.95
N ALA A 80 34.57 34.72 31.65
CA ALA A 80 33.45 35.35 30.95
C ALA A 80 32.19 34.47 31.12
N PRO A 81 30.99 35.07 31.32
CA PRO A 81 29.77 34.30 31.47
C PRO A 81 29.50 33.52 30.18
N ALA A 82 29.34 32.20 30.30
CA ALA A 82 28.97 31.35 29.17
C ALA A 82 27.65 31.84 28.55
N PRO A 83 27.51 31.83 27.21
CA PRO A 83 26.30 32.31 26.55
C PRO A 83 25.08 31.53 27.04
N ALA A 84 24.10 32.24 27.58
CA ALA A 84 22.96 31.64 28.26
C ALA A 84 22.21 30.67 27.33
N SER A 85 22.27 29.37 27.65
CA SER A 85 21.54 28.33 26.94
C SER A 85 20.05 28.52 27.20
N THR A 86 19.37 29.17 26.24
CA THR A 86 17.94 29.49 26.34
C THR A 86 17.17 28.21 26.69
N PRO A 87 16.43 28.16 27.82
CA PRO A 87 15.75 26.93 28.22
C PRO A 87 14.75 26.49 27.14
N PRO A 88 14.61 25.18 26.88
CA PRO A 88 13.74 24.70 25.82
C PRO A 88 12.31 25.18 26.06
N PRO A 89 11.61 25.69 25.02
CA PRO A 89 10.31 26.33 25.19
C PRO A 89 9.32 25.36 25.84
N ALA A 90 8.63 25.84 26.88
CA ALA A 90 7.73 25.03 27.68
C ALA A 90 6.68 24.31 26.80
N PRO A 91 6.41 23.01 27.03
CA PRO A 91 5.54 22.24 26.17
C PRO A 91 4.13 22.85 26.15
N ALA A 92 3.64 23.21 24.96
CA ALA A 92 2.34 23.86 24.78
C ALA A 92 1.23 23.14 25.60
N PRO A 93 0.36 23.89 26.31
CA PRO A 93 -0.55 23.32 27.30
C PRO A 93 -1.51 22.29 26.69
N ARG A 94 -1.88 21.27 27.50
CA ARG A 94 -2.68 20.11 27.06
C ARG A 94 -3.93 20.47 26.25
N ARG A 95 -4.59 21.60 26.54
CA ARG A 95 -5.74 22.13 25.79
C ARG A 95 -5.38 22.51 24.34
N LYS A 96 -4.32 23.31 24.13
CA LYS A 96 -3.81 23.68 22.78
C LYS A 96 -3.36 22.44 21.99
N ARG A 97 -2.77 21.45 22.67
CA ARG A 97 -2.37 20.16 22.08
C ARG A 97 -3.56 19.36 21.53
N ARG A 98 -4.63 19.19 22.33
CA ARG A 98 -5.85 18.51 21.89
C ARG A 98 -6.53 19.26 20.74
N TYR A 99 -6.67 20.58 20.88
CA TYR A 99 -7.27 21.44 19.85
C TYR A 99 -6.57 21.31 18.49
N THR A 100 -5.23 21.30 18.46
CA THR A 100 -4.48 21.16 17.19
C THR A 100 -4.78 19.84 16.48
N VAL A 101 -4.86 18.71 17.21
CA VAL A 101 -5.21 17.42 16.60
C VAL A 101 -6.66 17.42 16.14
N MET A 102 -7.60 17.86 16.98
CA MET A 102 -9.03 17.91 16.63
C MET A 102 -9.31 18.80 15.41
N ALA A 103 -8.67 19.97 15.32
CA ALA A 103 -8.80 20.87 14.17
C ALA A 103 -8.24 20.24 12.88
N ALA A 104 -7.09 19.56 12.96
CA ALA A 104 -6.52 18.84 11.82
C ALA A 104 -7.39 17.66 11.37
N THR A 105 -7.94 16.87 12.31
CA THR A 105 -8.86 15.77 12.03
C THR A 105 -10.17 16.28 11.42
N GLY A 106 -10.78 17.34 11.98
CA GLY A 106 -12.01 17.92 11.47
C GLY A 106 -11.86 18.53 10.08
N LEU A 107 -10.76 19.27 9.85
CA LEU A 107 -10.46 19.81 8.53
C LEU A 107 -10.19 18.69 7.52
N ALA A 108 -9.44 17.64 7.89
CA ALA A 108 -9.20 16.50 7.02
C ALA A 108 -10.49 15.76 6.68
N ALA A 109 -11.35 15.47 7.66
CA ALA A 109 -12.64 14.83 7.42
C ALA A 109 -13.48 15.65 6.43
N LEU A 110 -13.59 16.96 6.65
CA LEU A 110 -14.28 17.86 5.73
C LEU A 110 -13.67 17.85 4.33
N THR A 111 -12.35 17.98 4.17
CA THR A 111 -11.73 17.97 2.83
C THR A 111 -11.85 16.64 2.11
N HIS A 112 -11.86 15.51 2.82
CA HIS A 112 -12.07 14.19 2.19
C HIS A 112 -13.54 13.92 1.86
N VAL A 113 -14.51 14.46 2.63
CA VAL A 113 -15.93 14.47 2.27
C VAL A 113 -16.17 15.34 1.02
N LEU A 114 -15.56 16.53 0.96
CA LEU A 114 -15.63 17.38 -0.23
C LEU A 114 -14.97 16.71 -1.45
N TRP A 115 -13.83 16.04 -1.27
CA TRP A 115 -13.22 15.23 -2.32
C TRP A 115 -14.16 14.13 -2.83
N PHE A 116 -14.83 13.41 -1.94
CA PHE A 116 -15.78 12.35 -2.33
C PHE A 116 -16.93 12.90 -3.20
N TYR A 117 -17.52 14.04 -2.84
CA TYR A 117 -18.66 14.59 -3.59
C TYR A 117 -18.29 15.36 -4.87
N PHE A 118 -17.06 15.88 -5.00
CA PHE A 118 -16.69 16.78 -6.10
C PHE A 118 -15.56 16.28 -7.02
N PHE A 119 -14.71 15.35 -6.56
CA PHE A 119 -13.48 14.98 -7.29
C PHE A 119 -13.20 13.48 -7.37
N ALA A 120 -13.90 12.63 -6.62
CA ALA A 120 -13.68 11.18 -6.62
C ALA A 120 -14.36 10.51 -7.83
N ASN A 121 -13.76 10.68 -9.01
CA ASN A 121 -14.15 10.05 -10.27
C ASN A 121 -13.97 8.50 -10.23
N SER A 122 -14.12 7.84 -11.38
CA SER A 122 -13.90 6.39 -11.54
C SER A 122 -12.70 6.03 -12.43
N GLY A 123 -11.74 6.95 -12.59
CA GLY A 123 -10.56 6.78 -13.43
C GLY A 123 -9.22 6.80 -12.67
N GLY A 124 -8.12 6.69 -13.41
CA GLY A 124 -6.75 6.80 -12.88
C GLY A 124 -6.43 5.72 -11.84
N ASP A 125 -5.65 6.07 -10.81
CA ASP A 125 -5.38 5.14 -9.70
C ASP A 125 -6.68 4.54 -9.12
N LEU A 126 -7.80 5.29 -9.06
CA LEU A 126 -9.07 4.78 -8.51
C LEU A 126 -9.62 3.60 -9.32
N ALA A 127 -9.56 3.65 -10.65
CA ALA A 127 -10.02 2.55 -11.51
C ALA A 127 -9.31 1.23 -11.20
N ALA A 128 -7.98 1.25 -11.02
CA ALA A 128 -7.25 0.03 -10.65
C ALA A 128 -7.71 -0.52 -9.29
N GLN A 129 -7.99 0.36 -8.34
CA GLN A 129 -8.41 -0.04 -6.99
C GLN A 129 -9.85 -0.55 -6.96
N ASP A 130 -10.72 -0.03 -7.84
CA ASP A 130 -12.06 -0.57 -8.06
C ASP A 130 -11.97 -1.99 -8.65
N ALA A 131 -11.20 -2.20 -9.72
CA ALA A 131 -11.03 -3.52 -10.32
C ALA A 131 -10.45 -4.55 -9.33
N TRP A 132 -9.40 -4.21 -8.58
CA TRP A 132 -8.82 -5.10 -7.59
C TRP A 132 -9.77 -5.37 -6.40
N ALA A 133 -10.50 -4.36 -5.94
CA ALA A 133 -11.48 -4.53 -4.86
C ALA A 133 -12.69 -5.36 -5.32
N GLU A 134 -13.13 -5.22 -6.57
CA GLU A 134 -14.25 -5.99 -7.11
C GLU A 134 -13.85 -7.45 -7.40
N PHE A 135 -12.70 -7.68 -8.03
CA PHE A 135 -12.12 -9.03 -8.20
C PHE A 135 -12.02 -9.76 -6.87
N VAL A 136 -11.42 -9.14 -5.85
CA VAL A 136 -11.28 -9.73 -4.51
C VAL A 136 -12.61 -9.81 -3.76
N GLY A 137 -13.60 -8.97 -4.10
CA GLY A 137 -14.96 -9.06 -3.57
C GLY A 137 -15.74 -10.25 -4.13
N ARG A 138 -15.54 -10.59 -5.41
CA ARG A 138 -16.20 -11.71 -6.10
C ARG A 138 -15.43 -13.04 -5.98
N HIS A 139 -14.10 -13.00 -5.91
CA HIS A 139 -13.21 -14.17 -5.90
C HIS A 139 -12.14 -14.06 -4.78
N PRO A 140 -12.53 -13.89 -3.50
CA PRO A 140 -11.60 -13.63 -2.38
C PRO A 140 -10.58 -14.76 -2.15
N ASP A 141 -10.92 -15.98 -2.57
CA ASP A 141 -10.13 -17.19 -2.45
C ASP A 141 -9.19 -17.44 -3.66
N SER A 142 -9.21 -16.59 -4.70
CA SER A 142 -8.27 -16.70 -5.82
C SER A 142 -6.97 -15.93 -5.59
N ALA A 143 -5.85 -16.63 -5.78
CA ALA A 143 -4.51 -16.11 -5.77
C ALA A 143 -4.10 -15.47 -7.11
N TYR A 144 -4.91 -15.57 -8.18
CA TYR A 144 -4.54 -15.10 -9.52
C TYR A 144 -5.77 -14.55 -10.24
N ASN A 145 -5.68 -13.29 -10.66
CA ASN A 145 -6.67 -12.61 -11.50
C ASN A 145 -6.25 -12.79 -12.97
N LEU A 146 -7.02 -13.58 -13.72
CA LEU A 146 -6.81 -13.85 -15.14
C LEU A 146 -7.29 -12.70 -16.03
N ALA A 147 -8.10 -11.77 -15.50
CA ALA A 147 -8.81 -10.76 -16.27
C ALA A 147 -7.93 -9.66 -16.89
N TRP A 148 -6.69 -9.50 -16.44
CA TRP A 148 -5.74 -8.51 -16.95
C TRP A 148 -4.41 -9.18 -17.32
N TYR A 149 -3.85 -8.87 -18.48
CA TYR A 149 -2.56 -9.41 -18.97
C TYR A 149 -2.51 -10.95 -18.95
N GLY A 150 -3.67 -11.59 -19.06
CA GLY A 150 -3.83 -13.04 -18.94
C GLY A 150 -3.52 -13.65 -17.57
N GLY A 151 -3.16 -12.87 -16.53
CA GLY A 151 -2.79 -13.42 -15.22
C GLY A 151 -1.89 -12.53 -14.35
N MET A 152 -2.40 -12.09 -13.20
CA MET A 152 -1.62 -11.41 -12.15
C MET A 152 -2.06 -11.77 -10.73
N HIS A 153 -1.11 -11.81 -9.78
CA HIS A 153 -1.40 -11.99 -8.36
C HIS A 153 -1.99 -10.71 -7.72
N PRO A 154 -3.13 -10.74 -7.02
CA PRO A 154 -3.62 -9.57 -6.26
C PRO A 154 -2.59 -9.04 -5.24
N VAL A 155 -1.76 -9.94 -4.71
CA VAL A 155 -0.65 -9.63 -3.80
C VAL A 155 0.42 -8.71 -4.41
N SER A 156 0.65 -8.74 -5.73
CA SER A 156 1.61 -7.84 -6.36
C SER A 156 1.15 -6.38 -6.32
N TYR A 157 -0.16 -6.15 -6.32
CA TYR A 157 -0.75 -4.84 -6.09
C TYR A 157 -0.78 -4.49 -4.58
N SER A 158 -1.37 -5.37 -3.76
CA SER A 158 -1.28 -5.31 -2.29
C SER A 158 -1.93 -6.53 -1.63
N VAL A 159 -1.29 -7.06 -0.57
CA VAL A 159 -1.80 -8.16 0.27
C VAL A 159 -3.13 -7.82 0.97
N VAL A 160 -3.34 -6.56 1.38
CA VAL A 160 -4.45 -6.19 2.30
C VAL A 160 -5.40 -5.14 1.72
N SER A 161 -4.91 -4.22 0.88
CA SER A 161 -5.72 -3.09 0.40
C SER A 161 -6.98 -3.53 -0.37
N PRO A 162 -6.94 -4.47 -1.34
CA PRO A 162 -8.13 -4.91 -2.06
C PRO A 162 -9.20 -5.51 -1.15
N TYR A 163 -8.79 -6.38 -0.22
CA TYR A 163 -9.67 -7.04 0.76
C TYR A 163 -10.36 -6.05 1.72
N LEU A 164 -9.71 -4.94 2.07
CA LEU A 164 -10.34 -3.90 2.89
C LEU A 164 -11.26 -2.99 2.05
N MET A 165 -10.88 -2.73 0.80
CA MET A 165 -11.64 -1.89 -0.13
C MET A 165 -12.91 -2.56 -0.64
N SER A 166 -12.94 -3.88 -0.78
CA SER A 166 -14.17 -4.62 -1.12
C SER A 166 -15.23 -4.53 -0.02
N LEU A 167 -14.80 -4.47 1.25
CA LEU A 167 -15.68 -4.36 2.42
C LEU A 167 -16.12 -2.92 2.76
N LEU A 168 -15.23 -1.93 2.58
CA LEU A 168 -15.51 -0.53 2.95
C LEU A 168 -15.86 0.37 1.76
N GLY A 169 -15.56 -0.05 0.54
CA GLY A 169 -15.49 0.81 -0.64
C GLY A 169 -14.16 1.57 -0.74
N VAL A 170 -13.62 1.67 -1.96
CA VAL A 170 -12.36 2.36 -2.28
C VAL A 170 -12.36 3.83 -1.80
N ARG A 171 -13.43 4.59 -2.10
CA ARG A 171 -13.52 6.01 -1.69
C ARG A 171 -13.59 6.18 -0.17
N SER A 172 -14.43 5.40 0.51
CA SER A 172 -14.54 5.43 1.98
C SER A 172 -13.20 5.12 2.65
N THR A 173 -12.45 4.16 2.08
CA THR A 173 -11.11 3.80 2.54
C THR A 173 -10.14 4.99 2.45
N MET A 174 -10.19 5.79 1.38
CA MET A 174 -9.40 7.04 1.27
C MET A 174 -9.82 8.06 2.34
N MET A 175 -11.13 8.26 2.52
CA MET A 175 -11.65 9.23 3.49
C MET A 175 -11.19 8.90 4.92
N VAL A 176 -11.25 7.64 5.32
CA VAL A 176 -10.77 7.16 6.62
C VAL A 176 -9.25 7.24 6.71
N ALA A 177 -8.51 6.69 5.74
CA ALA A 177 -7.06 6.63 5.77
C ALA A 177 -6.40 8.02 5.76
N GLY A 178 -6.88 8.94 4.91
CA GLY A 178 -6.39 10.32 4.85
C GLY A 178 -6.71 11.13 6.10
N THR A 179 -7.93 10.99 6.64
CA THR A 179 -8.33 11.65 7.90
C THR A 179 -7.51 11.17 9.10
N LEU A 180 -7.31 9.86 9.22
CA LEU A 180 -6.48 9.29 10.29
C LEU A 180 -4.99 9.58 10.09
N SER A 181 -4.48 9.62 8.85
CA SER A 181 -3.11 10.03 8.55
C SER A 181 -2.85 11.50 8.94
N ALA A 182 -3.78 12.40 8.65
CA ALA A 182 -3.71 13.79 9.11
C ALA A 182 -3.74 13.89 10.65
N ALA A 183 -4.64 13.14 11.31
CA ALA A 183 -4.74 13.08 12.77
C ALA A 183 -3.45 12.56 13.43
N LEU A 184 -2.86 11.49 12.89
CA LEU A 184 -1.60 10.90 13.36
C LEU A 184 -0.41 11.83 13.12
N THR A 185 -0.37 12.51 11.97
CA THR A 185 0.65 13.52 11.66
C THR A 185 0.56 14.70 12.64
N ALA A 186 -0.64 15.24 12.87
CA ALA A 186 -0.88 16.28 13.86
C ALA A 186 -0.49 15.82 15.28
N LEU A 187 -0.79 14.57 15.66
CA LEU A 187 -0.36 13.98 16.93
C LEU A 187 1.17 13.94 17.03
N ILE A 188 1.88 13.51 15.99
CA ILE A 188 3.36 13.48 15.96
C ILE A 188 3.92 14.90 16.12
N LEU A 189 3.44 15.85 15.32
CA LEU A 189 3.85 17.26 15.36
C LEU A 189 3.64 17.88 16.75
N VAL A 190 2.50 17.62 17.39
CA VAL A 190 2.14 18.13 18.72
C VAL A 190 2.96 17.48 19.86
N ARG A 191 3.59 16.31 19.61
CA ARG A 191 4.38 15.57 20.60
C ARG A 191 5.89 15.77 20.46
N VAL A 192 6.40 16.00 19.25
CA VAL A 192 7.83 16.26 18.99
C VAL A 192 8.22 17.65 19.50
N PRO A 193 9.12 17.79 20.50
CA PRO A 193 9.45 19.10 21.10
C PRO A 193 10.12 20.10 20.16
N ALA A 194 10.63 19.66 19.02
CA ALA A 194 11.24 20.51 18.00
C ALA A 194 10.22 21.25 17.12
N VAL A 195 8.92 20.91 17.18
CA VAL A 195 7.89 21.56 16.35
C VAL A 195 7.28 22.72 17.14
N ARG A 196 7.65 23.96 16.76
CA ARG A 196 7.20 25.19 17.42
C ARG A 196 5.84 25.70 16.92
N ASN A 197 5.45 25.32 15.71
CA ASN A 197 4.25 25.76 14.97
C ASN A 197 3.37 24.57 14.52
N PRO A 198 2.95 23.66 15.42
CA PRO A 198 2.33 22.39 15.04
C PRO A 198 0.99 22.53 14.31
N LEU A 199 0.22 23.60 14.55
CA LEU A 199 -1.06 23.83 13.85
C LEU A 199 -0.85 24.08 12.36
N THR A 200 0.03 25.02 11.99
CA THR A 200 0.32 25.34 10.58
C THR A 200 0.93 24.13 9.85
N CYS A 201 1.82 23.40 10.51
CA CYS A 201 2.38 22.15 9.98
C CYS A 201 1.32 21.05 9.81
N SER A 202 0.29 21.00 10.67
CA SER A 202 -0.83 20.07 10.52
C SER A 202 -1.73 20.44 9.35
N VAL A 203 -2.01 21.73 9.13
CA VAL A 203 -2.80 22.19 7.96
C VAL A 203 -2.07 21.87 6.65
N ALA A 204 -0.75 22.07 6.59
CA ALA A 204 0.06 21.64 5.45
C ALA A 204 -0.02 20.12 5.20
N ALA A 205 -0.05 19.31 6.26
CA ALA A 205 -0.25 17.87 6.14
C ALA A 205 -1.65 17.51 5.61
N VAL A 206 -2.72 18.21 6.07
CA VAL A 206 -4.08 18.01 5.55
C VAL A 206 -4.15 18.28 4.05
N PHE A 207 -3.55 19.38 3.58
CA PHE A 207 -3.48 19.70 2.15
C PHE A 207 -2.72 18.62 1.36
N ALA A 208 -1.61 18.09 1.89
CA ALA A 208 -0.85 17.03 1.23
C ALA A 208 -1.63 15.69 1.15
N PHE A 209 -2.40 15.33 2.19
CA PHE A 209 -3.30 14.16 2.13
C PHE A 209 -4.48 14.38 1.17
N LEU A 210 -5.03 15.60 1.09
CA LEU A 210 -6.01 15.95 0.06
C LEU A 210 -5.43 15.83 -1.36
N CYS A 211 -4.18 16.24 -1.59
CA CYS A 211 -3.52 16.04 -2.89
C CYS A 211 -3.34 14.55 -3.22
N ASN A 212 -3.05 13.72 -2.22
CA ASN A 212 -3.01 12.26 -2.38
C ASN A 212 -4.39 11.65 -2.68
N ALA A 213 -5.47 12.21 -2.13
CA ALA A 213 -6.85 11.85 -2.44
C ALA A 213 -7.23 12.27 -3.88
N LEU A 214 -6.94 13.50 -4.28
CA LEU A 214 -7.13 14.00 -5.66
C LEU A 214 -6.41 13.10 -6.68
N SER A 215 -5.19 12.66 -6.37
CA SER A 215 -4.45 11.69 -7.20
C SER A 215 -4.96 10.24 -7.14
N GLY A 216 -6.05 9.95 -6.42
CA GLY A 216 -6.66 8.61 -6.31
C GLY A 216 -5.91 7.57 -5.47
N ARG A 217 -4.79 7.90 -4.82
CA ARG A 217 -3.78 6.94 -4.28
C ARG A 217 -4.18 6.23 -2.97
N VAL A 218 -5.27 5.45 -2.94
CA VAL A 218 -5.85 4.85 -1.72
C VAL A 218 -4.98 3.77 -1.08
N THR A 219 -4.48 2.80 -1.86
CA THR A 219 -3.58 1.72 -1.43
C THR A 219 -2.38 2.27 -0.66
N PHE A 220 -1.75 3.29 -1.24
CA PHE A 220 -0.66 4.02 -0.60
C PHE A 220 -1.13 4.85 0.61
N GLY A 221 -2.27 5.53 0.55
CA GLY A 221 -2.85 6.27 1.68
C GLY A 221 -3.15 5.39 2.90
N LEU A 222 -3.68 4.18 2.68
CA LEU A 222 -3.94 3.17 3.71
C LEU A 222 -2.63 2.66 4.32
N GLY A 223 -1.64 2.31 3.49
CA GLY A 223 -0.30 1.97 3.97
C GLY A 223 0.34 3.09 4.79
N MET A 224 0.17 4.34 4.36
CA MET A 224 0.68 5.53 5.06
C MET A 224 -0.01 5.78 6.41
N MET A 225 -1.30 5.49 6.54
CA MET A 225 -2.01 5.54 7.82
C MET A 225 -1.36 4.61 8.84
N PHE A 226 -1.13 3.34 8.47
CA PHE A 226 -0.47 2.37 9.33
C PHE A 226 1.00 2.74 9.60
N ALA A 227 1.73 3.28 8.61
CA ALA A 227 3.09 3.75 8.77
C ALA A 227 3.19 4.92 9.78
N LEU A 228 2.28 5.88 9.70
CA LEU A 228 2.16 6.96 10.67
C LEU A 228 1.75 6.45 12.06
N GLY A 229 0.94 5.39 12.13
CA GLY A 229 0.66 4.65 13.36
C GLY A 229 1.93 4.05 13.98
N ALA A 230 2.76 3.38 13.19
CA ALA A 230 4.03 2.80 13.62
C ALA A 230 5.02 3.88 14.11
N VAL A 231 5.16 4.98 13.35
CA VAL A 231 5.97 6.15 13.75
C VAL A 231 5.41 6.80 15.02
N ALA A 232 4.09 6.94 15.15
CA ALA A 232 3.46 7.44 16.38
C ALA A 232 3.71 6.51 17.58
N ALA A 233 3.69 5.19 17.40
CA ALA A 233 4.10 4.24 18.45
C ALA A 233 5.58 4.42 18.82
N VAL A 234 6.47 4.70 17.86
CA VAL A 234 7.91 4.92 18.10
C VAL A 234 8.22 6.26 18.78
N PHE A 235 7.52 7.35 18.44
CA PHE A 235 7.84 8.71 18.90
C PHE A 235 6.86 9.28 19.94
N CYS A 236 5.60 8.86 19.97
CA CYS A 236 4.54 9.42 20.82
C CYS A 236 4.14 8.52 22.00
N TRP A 237 4.90 7.46 22.28
CA TRP A 237 4.61 6.44 23.30
C TRP A 237 4.25 7.04 24.68
N PRO A 238 3.20 6.55 25.38
CA PRO A 238 2.78 7.12 26.66
C PRO A 238 3.89 7.11 27.72
N HIS A 239 4.13 8.27 28.35
CA HIS A 239 5.20 8.43 29.34
C HIS A 239 5.09 7.44 30.52
N ARG A 240 3.85 7.12 30.96
CA ARG A 240 3.55 6.09 31.96
C ARG A 240 4.08 4.69 31.62
N TRP A 241 4.30 4.40 30.34
CA TRP A 241 4.76 3.11 29.83
C TRP A 241 6.15 3.21 29.19
N ARG A 242 6.92 4.28 29.42
CA ARG A 242 8.23 4.53 28.78
C ARG A 242 9.26 3.41 28.96
N ARG A 243 9.15 2.62 30.04
CA ARG A 243 10.01 1.46 30.33
C ARG A 243 9.56 0.16 29.63
N LYS A 244 8.30 0.02 29.19
CA LYS A 244 7.76 -1.19 28.53
C LYS A 244 8.18 -1.27 27.05
N ARG A 245 9.49 -1.48 26.80
CA ARG A 245 10.07 -1.50 25.43
C ARG A 245 9.43 -2.55 24.51
N TRP A 246 9.05 -3.70 25.06
CA TRP A 246 8.44 -4.79 24.31
C TRP A 246 7.00 -4.47 23.88
N ALA A 247 6.17 -3.92 24.76
CA ALA A 247 4.82 -3.46 24.40
C ALA A 247 4.85 -2.37 23.30
N LYS A 248 5.90 -1.53 23.29
CA LYS A 248 6.13 -0.55 22.22
C LYS A 248 6.47 -1.21 20.88
N ALA A 249 7.30 -2.24 20.88
CA ALA A 249 7.62 -3.02 19.68
C ALA A 249 6.40 -3.81 19.17
N ALA A 250 5.62 -4.42 20.07
CA ALA A 250 4.40 -5.16 19.76
C ALA A 250 3.26 -4.30 19.19
N VAL A 251 3.35 -2.97 19.27
CA VAL A 251 2.45 -2.05 18.54
C VAL A 251 3.11 -1.55 17.25
N ALA A 252 4.40 -1.15 17.29
CA ALA A 252 5.08 -0.58 16.14
C ALA A 252 5.31 -1.58 15.00
N ALA A 253 5.70 -2.83 15.31
CA ALA A 253 6.04 -3.82 14.29
C ALA A 253 4.82 -4.35 13.51
N PRO A 254 3.67 -4.70 14.14
CA PRO A 254 2.46 -5.05 13.37
C PRO A 254 1.95 -3.89 12.51
N LEU A 255 2.01 -2.64 13.00
CA LEU A 255 1.65 -1.47 12.20
C LEU A 255 2.62 -1.24 11.01
N ALA A 256 3.91 -1.55 11.18
CA ALA A 256 4.88 -1.49 10.08
C ALA A 256 4.71 -2.63 9.06
N GLY A 257 4.34 -3.82 9.52
CA GLY A 257 3.94 -4.94 8.66
C GLY A 257 2.68 -4.61 7.86
N LEU A 258 1.59 -4.17 8.53
CA LEU A 258 0.35 -3.75 7.89
C LEU A 258 0.54 -2.60 6.91
N ALA A 259 1.39 -1.61 7.23
CA ALA A 259 1.74 -0.53 6.30
C ALA A 259 2.29 -1.07 4.98
N THR A 260 3.15 -2.08 5.06
CA THR A 260 3.81 -2.71 3.90
C THR A 260 2.87 -3.64 3.15
N ALA A 261 2.03 -4.38 3.88
CA ALA A 261 1.02 -5.28 3.31
C ALA A 261 -0.09 -4.49 2.59
N CYS A 262 -0.44 -3.29 3.07
CA CYS A 262 -1.33 -2.36 2.37
C CYS A 262 -0.62 -1.62 1.22
N SER A 263 0.68 -1.28 1.35
CA SER A 263 1.47 -0.71 0.26
C SER A 263 2.98 -0.93 0.47
N PRO A 264 3.68 -1.66 -0.41
CA PRO A 264 5.13 -1.83 -0.34
C PRO A 264 5.89 -0.48 -0.32
N VAL A 265 5.36 0.55 -1.00
CA VAL A 265 5.92 1.92 -1.02
C VAL A 265 5.86 2.58 0.37
N ALA A 266 4.79 2.36 1.15
CA ALA A 266 4.73 2.84 2.53
C ALA A 266 5.73 2.08 3.43
N GLY A 267 5.95 0.78 3.16
CA GLY A 267 7.01 -0.02 3.78
C GLY A 267 8.43 0.48 3.48
N LEU A 268 8.71 0.83 2.21
CA LEU A 268 9.96 1.47 1.78
C LEU A 268 10.21 2.80 2.53
N PHE A 269 9.17 3.61 2.72
CA PHE A 269 9.28 4.88 3.44
C PHE A 269 9.49 4.69 4.96
N LEU A 270 8.92 3.64 5.56
CA LEU A 270 9.33 3.19 6.90
C LEU A 270 10.78 2.70 6.92
N GLY A 271 11.25 2.04 5.86
CA GLY A 271 12.64 1.64 5.66
C GLY A 271 13.62 2.81 5.72
N ILE A 272 13.31 3.93 5.05
CA ILE A 272 14.11 5.16 5.11
C ILE A 272 14.16 5.72 6.55
N ALA A 273 13.01 5.75 7.24
CA ALA A 273 12.95 6.18 8.64
C ALA A 273 13.74 5.22 9.58
N ALA A 274 13.69 3.91 9.33
CA ALA A 274 14.43 2.90 10.06
C ALA A 274 15.95 3.02 9.83
N ALA A 275 16.39 3.20 8.58
CA ALA A 275 17.79 3.46 8.23
C ALA A 275 18.32 4.72 8.92
N ALA A 276 17.56 5.83 8.87
CA ALA A 276 17.90 7.07 9.56
C ALA A 276 18.01 6.88 11.09
N LEU A 277 17.12 6.09 11.70
CA LEU A 277 17.21 5.72 13.12
C LEU A 277 18.43 4.85 13.42
N PHE A 278 18.75 3.87 12.57
CA PHE A 278 19.86 2.95 12.74
C PHE A 278 21.21 3.68 12.70
N LEU A 279 21.41 4.51 11.67
CA LEU A 279 22.60 5.35 11.50
C LEU A 279 22.77 6.35 12.65
N ASN A 280 21.66 6.89 13.19
CA ASN A 280 21.66 7.72 14.40
C ASN A 280 21.72 6.89 15.71
N LYS A 281 22.18 5.62 15.66
CA LYS A 281 22.36 4.69 16.79
C LYS A 281 21.09 4.34 17.58
N ARG A 282 19.89 4.72 17.11
CA ARG A 282 18.58 4.46 17.76
C ARG A 282 18.03 3.07 17.40
N ARG A 283 18.89 2.04 17.42
CA ARG A 283 18.66 0.68 16.89
C ARG A 283 17.30 0.04 17.27
N PRO A 284 16.80 0.09 18.53
CA PRO A 284 15.51 -0.53 18.85
C PRO A 284 14.30 0.09 18.16
N GLY A 285 14.39 1.38 17.77
CA GLY A 285 13.36 2.03 16.95
C GLY A 285 13.50 1.69 15.46
N ALA A 286 14.72 1.46 14.97
CA ALA A 286 14.96 1.02 13.62
C ALA A 286 14.42 -0.40 13.38
N TYR A 287 14.77 -1.36 14.25
CA TYR A 287 14.32 -2.75 14.11
C TYR A 287 12.80 -2.89 14.18
N ALA A 288 12.14 -2.14 15.07
CA ALA A 288 10.68 -2.14 15.21
C ALA A 288 9.92 -1.50 14.04
N LEU A 289 10.60 -0.74 13.15
CA LEU A 289 10.02 -0.18 11.93
C LEU A 289 10.49 -0.88 10.66
N GLY A 290 11.68 -1.51 10.66
CA GLY A 290 12.32 -2.04 9.45
C GLY A 290 12.20 -3.56 9.27
N LEU A 291 12.16 -4.36 10.34
CA LEU A 291 12.13 -5.82 10.21
C LEU A 291 10.80 -6.35 9.65
N ALA A 292 9.67 -5.77 10.07
CA ALA A 292 8.36 -6.20 9.61
C ALA A 292 8.11 -5.89 8.11
N PRO A 293 8.46 -4.69 7.58
CA PRO A 293 8.44 -4.46 6.13
C PRO A 293 9.29 -5.44 5.33
N VAL A 294 10.54 -5.70 5.76
CA VAL A 294 11.44 -6.64 5.06
C VAL A 294 10.85 -8.05 5.04
N ALA A 295 10.28 -8.52 6.15
CA ALA A 295 9.62 -9.83 6.22
C ALA A 295 8.38 -9.90 5.30
N VAL A 296 7.53 -8.85 5.26
CA VAL A 296 6.36 -8.82 4.38
C VAL A 296 6.75 -8.83 2.90
N VAL A 297 7.73 -8.03 2.49
CA VAL A 297 8.22 -8.02 1.09
C VAL A 297 8.81 -9.37 0.74
N ALA A 298 9.73 -9.92 1.55
CA ALA A 298 10.39 -11.20 1.26
C ALA A 298 9.39 -12.37 1.16
N LEU A 299 8.40 -12.44 2.05
CA LEU A 299 7.36 -13.47 1.98
C LEU A 299 6.45 -13.28 0.77
N SER A 300 6.09 -12.04 0.43
CA SER A 300 5.25 -11.76 -0.74
C SER A 300 5.97 -12.17 -2.04
N SER A 301 7.22 -11.73 -2.24
CA SER A 301 8.00 -12.07 -3.45
C SER A 301 8.30 -13.56 -3.60
N TRP A 302 8.41 -14.31 -2.50
CA TRP A 302 8.67 -15.77 -2.52
C TRP A 302 7.38 -16.59 -2.75
N LEU A 303 6.26 -16.16 -2.18
CA LEU A 303 4.98 -16.86 -2.34
C LEU A 303 4.29 -16.49 -3.66
N PHE A 304 4.42 -15.25 -4.11
CA PHE A 304 3.76 -14.64 -5.27
C PHE A 304 4.79 -13.89 -6.12
N PRO A 305 5.57 -14.60 -6.96
CA PRO A 305 6.56 -13.97 -7.83
C PRO A 305 5.94 -12.90 -8.73
N PHE A 306 6.53 -11.72 -8.77
CA PHE A 306 6.12 -10.61 -9.64
C PHE A 306 7.31 -9.70 -9.90
N SER A 307 7.51 -9.33 -11.16
CA SER A 307 8.60 -8.52 -11.68
C SER A 307 8.07 -7.18 -12.23
N GLY A 308 8.56 -6.69 -13.36
CA GLY A 308 8.13 -5.41 -13.93
C GLY A 308 8.79 -4.16 -13.33
N THR A 309 8.69 -3.05 -14.06
CA THR A 309 9.42 -1.80 -13.77
C THR A 309 8.49 -0.60 -13.71
N GLN A 310 8.76 0.33 -12.79
CA GLN A 310 8.08 1.62 -12.76
C GLN A 310 8.95 2.65 -13.49
N PRO A 311 8.49 3.25 -14.62
CA PRO A 311 9.29 4.24 -15.35
C PRO A 311 9.59 5.47 -14.48
N MET A 312 10.80 6.01 -14.66
CA MET A 312 11.30 7.15 -13.89
C MET A 312 12.07 8.13 -14.78
N ALA A 313 11.35 8.88 -15.60
CA ALA A 313 11.93 9.92 -16.45
C ALA A 313 12.75 10.95 -15.63
N PHE A 314 13.81 11.50 -16.24
CA PHE A 314 14.71 12.46 -15.60
C PHE A 314 13.98 13.67 -14.99
N GLY A 315 12.99 14.23 -15.70
CA GLY A 315 12.15 15.32 -15.20
C GLY A 315 11.35 14.96 -13.94
N SER A 316 10.82 13.73 -13.88
CA SER A 316 10.12 13.18 -12.72
C SER A 316 11.04 12.98 -11.51
N THR A 317 12.35 12.86 -11.73
CA THR A 317 13.38 12.69 -10.70
C THR A 317 13.84 14.02 -10.09
N ALA A 318 13.83 15.10 -10.88
CA ALA A 318 14.38 16.40 -10.51
C ALA A 318 13.74 17.00 -9.24
N LEU A 319 12.40 17.02 -9.15
CA LEU A 319 11.69 17.60 -8.00
C LEU A 319 11.83 16.76 -6.72
N PRO A 320 11.67 15.41 -6.74
CA PRO A 320 12.07 14.54 -5.64
C PRO A 320 13.48 14.79 -5.09
N LEU A 321 14.51 14.81 -5.96
CA LEU A 321 15.89 15.10 -5.57
C LEU A 321 16.04 16.50 -4.96
N LEU A 322 15.48 17.51 -5.61
CA LEU A 322 15.53 18.90 -5.14
C LEU A 322 14.95 19.04 -3.73
N PHE A 323 13.78 18.44 -3.45
CA PHE A 323 13.19 18.51 -2.11
C PHE A 323 13.94 17.66 -1.08
N GLY A 324 14.56 16.55 -1.45
CA GLY A 324 15.51 15.83 -0.60
C GLY A 324 16.70 16.71 -0.18
N VAL A 325 17.34 17.39 -1.14
CA VAL A 325 18.47 18.31 -0.90
C VAL A 325 18.05 19.54 -0.10
N LEU A 326 16.91 20.17 -0.43
CA LEU A 326 16.40 21.34 0.30
C LEU A 326 16.07 21.01 1.76
N VAL A 327 15.44 19.85 2.03
CA VAL A 327 15.21 19.37 3.39
C VAL A 327 16.55 19.08 4.09
N PHE A 328 17.53 18.47 3.42
CA PHE A 328 18.86 18.27 4.01
C PHE A 328 19.55 19.59 4.37
N LEU A 329 19.51 20.61 3.51
CA LEU A 329 20.26 21.85 3.69
C LEU A 329 19.58 22.83 4.66
N LEU A 330 18.27 23.05 4.54
CA LEU A 330 17.56 24.13 5.23
C LEU A 330 17.12 23.78 6.67
N VAL A 331 17.02 22.49 6.99
CA VAL A 331 16.66 22.00 8.33
C VAL A 331 17.82 22.18 9.33
N PRO A 332 17.56 22.59 10.60
CA PRO A 332 18.60 22.76 11.62
C PRO A 332 19.54 21.57 11.77
N ALA A 333 20.85 21.84 11.96
CA ALA A 333 21.90 20.82 12.03
C ALA A 333 21.64 19.74 13.11
N ASP A 334 21.03 20.13 14.23
CA ASP A 334 20.71 19.22 15.34
C ASP A 334 19.59 18.21 15.05
N TRP A 335 18.82 18.40 13.97
CA TRP A 335 17.77 17.47 13.56
C TRP A 335 18.39 16.26 12.81
N ARG A 336 19.41 15.65 13.39
CA ARG A 336 20.30 14.65 12.76
C ARG A 336 19.52 13.52 12.09
N THR A 337 18.49 12.96 12.74
CA THR A 337 17.64 11.91 12.13
C THR A 337 16.89 12.40 10.89
N VAL A 338 16.42 13.64 10.84
CA VAL A 338 15.73 14.22 9.66
C VAL A 338 16.74 14.45 8.54
N ARG A 339 17.93 14.99 8.85
CA ARG A 339 19.00 15.19 7.86
C ARG A 339 19.51 13.85 7.32
N THR A 340 19.67 12.82 8.15
CA THR A 340 20.03 11.47 7.68
C THR A 340 18.91 10.85 6.82
N ALA A 341 17.64 11.01 7.19
CA ALA A 341 16.52 10.53 6.37
C ALA A 341 16.48 11.23 5.00
N ALA A 342 16.70 12.55 4.95
CA ALA A 342 16.78 13.31 3.72
C ALA A 342 17.98 12.90 2.85
N ALA A 343 19.15 12.63 3.44
CA ALA A 343 20.31 12.12 2.71
C ALA A 343 20.07 10.71 2.14
N VAL A 344 19.57 9.77 2.95
CA VAL A 344 19.19 8.41 2.51
C VAL A 344 18.12 8.46 1.43
N TYR A 345 17.12 9.33 1.57
CA TYR A 345 16.10 9.54 0.54
C TYR A 345 16.68 10.10 -0.77
N THR A 346 17.57 11.10 -0.69
CA THR A 346 18.17 11.71 -1.89
C THR A 346 19.03 10.70 -2.64
N VAL A 347 19.85 9.91 -1.94
CA VAL A 347 20.64 8.81 -2.54
C VAL A 347 19.72 7.73 -3.11
N GLY A 348 18.68 7.32 -2.38
CA GLY A 348 17.69 6.36 -2.87
C GLY A 348 16.97 6.84 -4.13
N THR A 349 16.61 8.13 -4.19
CA THR A 349 15.96 8.76 -5.36
C THR A 349 16.87 8.78 -6.58
N LEU A 350 18.18 9.02 -6.39
CA LEU A 350 19.16 8.93 -7.46
C LEU A 350 19.31 7.48 -7.95
N LEU A 351 19.36 6.51 -7.03
CA LEU A 351 19.43 5.09 -7.37
C LEU A 351 18.19 4.60 -8.12
N THR A 352 16.97 5.07 -7.77
CA THR A 352 15.73 4.75 -8.51
C THR A 352 15.60 5.44 -9.88
N TRP A 353 16.58 6.24 -10.28
CA TRP A 353 16.72 6.76 -11.65
C TRP A 353 17.88 6.11 -12.41
N LEU A 354 18.89 5.59 -11.70
CA LEU A 354 20.02 4.84 -12.28
C LEU A 354 19.76 3.33 -12.41
N ILE A 355 18.71 2.82 -11.75
CA ILE A 355 18.38 1.39 -11.67
C ILE A 355 16.87 1.23 -11.81
N ASP A 356 16.43 0.65 -12.92
CA ASP A 356 15.03 0.33 -13.17
C ASP A 356 14.50 -0.68 -12.14
N SER A 357 13.31 -0.40 -11.62
CA SER A 357 12.74 -1.15 -10.50
C SER A 357 11.26 -0.83 -10.32
N GLN A 358 10.53 -1.68 -9.59
CA GLN A 358 9.14 -1.47 -9.17
C GLN A 358 8.91 -0.18 -8.35
N ILE A 359 9.99 0.49 -7.90
CA ILE A 359 9.89 1.75 -7.16
C ILE A 359 9.63 2.92 -8.13
N GLY A 360 10.60 3.23 -8.99
CA GLY A 360 10.56 4.35 -9.95
C GLY A 360 9.89 5.63 -9.41
N SER A 361 8.93 6.16 -10.17
CA SER A 361 8.18 7.38 -9.84
C SER A 361 7.46 7.36 -8.49
N ASN A 362 7.19 6.19 -7.88
CA ASN A 362 6.59 6.11 -6.55
C ASN A 362 7.47 6.75 -5.46
N ILE A 363 8.79 6.85 -5.67
CA ILE A 363 9.71 7.53 -4.73
C ILE A 363 9.32 8.99 -4.46
N SER A 364 8.65 9.65 -5.41
CA SER A 364 8.16 11.03 -5.29
C SER A 364 7.09 11.21 -4.19
N ARG A 365 6.36 10.15 -3.82
CA ARG A 365 5.23 10.21 -2.89
C ARG A 365 5.65 10.64 -1.46
N LEU A 366 6.91 10.44 -1.06
CA LEU A 366 7.40 10.82 0.28
C LEU A 366 7.53 12.35 0.49
N PRO A 367 8.28 13.12 -0.34
CA PRO A 367 8.37 14.56 -0.20
C PRO A 367 7.03 15.24 -0.47
N MET A 368 6.19 14.71 -1.37
CA MET A 368 4.84 15.22 -1.61
C MET A 368 4.02 15.28 -0.31
N LEU A 369 4.10 14.24 0.54
CA LEU A 369 3.41 14.23 1.83
C LEU A 369 4.09 15.05 2.93
N PHE A 370 5.42 14.98 3.05
CA PHE A 370 6.11 15.45 4.28
C PHE A 370 7.19 16.52 4.12
N ALA A 371 7.71 16.79 2.92
CA ALA A 371 8.77 17.80 2.78
C ALA A 371 8.27 19.19 3.22
N GLY A 372 7.04 19.56 2.84
CA GLY A 372 6.44 20.85 3.20
C GLY A 372 6.18 20.96 4.70
N VAL A 373 5.73 19.87 5.32
CA VAL A 373 5.55 19.78 6.78
C VAL A 373 6.87 19.97 7.52
N VAL A 374 7.97 19.38 7.03
CA VAL A 374 9.31 19.48 7.63
C VAL A 374 9.94 20.86 7.41
N LEU A 375 9.85 21.42 6.19
CA LEU A 375 10.33 22.77 5.87
C LEU A 375 9.59 23.83 6.70
N LEU A 376 8.26 23.72 6.80
CA LEU A 376 7.46 24.64 7.61
C LEU A 376 7.75 24.51 9.12
N ALA A 377 8.05 23.31 9.61
CA ALA A 377 8.47 23.10 10.99
C ALA A 377 9.87 23.69 11.30
N ALA A 378 10.73 23.83 10.29
CA ALA A 378 12.05 24.47 10.43
C ALA A 378 11.97 26.01 10.45
N LEU A 379 10.91 26.62 9.88
CA LEU A 379 10.77 28.08 9.77
C LEU A 379 10.98 28.84 11.09
N PRO A 380 10.43 28.42 12.26
CA PRO A 380 10.63 29.09 13.55
C PRO A 380 12.02 28.90 14.19
N TYR A 381 12.99 28.34 13.45
CA TYR A 381 14.42 28.28 13.80
C TYR A 381 15.27 29.24 12.96
N THR A 382 14.65 30.03 12.08
CA THR A 382 15.33 31.05 11.26
C THR A 382 14.95 32.46 11.71
N ALA A 383 15.88 33.41 11.57
CA ALA A 383 15.57 34.82 11.79
C ALA A 383 14.59 35.32 10.71
N PRO A 384 13.49 36.02 11.06
CA PRO A 384 12.55 36.56 10.08
C PRO A 384 13.25 37.42 9.02
N ARG A 385 12.79 37.34 7.77
CA ARG A 385 13.40 38.02 6.60
C ARG A 385 14.88 37.68 6.30
N SER A 386 15.46 36.66 6.94
CA SER A 386 16.78 36.15 6.54
C SER A 386 16.72 35.36 5.23
N ARG A 387 17.85 35.21 4.52
CA ARG A 387 17.94 34.38 3.29
C ARG A 387 17.42 32.95 3.50
N ARG A 388 17.66 32.35 4.68
CA ARG A 388 17.15 31.00 5.03
C ARG A 388 15.63 30.98 5.28
N TRP A 389 15.08 32.04 5.87
CA TRP A 389 13.63 32.19 6.08
C TRP A 389 12.89 32.30 4.74
N TYR A 390 13.39 33.12 3.81
CA TYR A 390 12.86 33.17 2.44
C TYR A 390 13.03 31.85 1.68
N ALA A 391 14.18 31.19 1.77
CA ALA A 391 14.40 29.89 1.13
C ALA A 391 13.43 28.80 1.63
N LEU A 392 13.14 28.76 2.94
CA LEU A 392 12.14 27.85 3.50
C LEU A 392 10.71 28.15 3.00
N LEU A 393 10.34 29.43 2.89
CA LEU A 393 9.03 29.83 2.37
C LEU A 393 8.88 29.55 0.87
N LEU A 394 9.91 29.81 0.07
CA LEU A 394 9.91 29.52 -1.37
C LEU A 394 9.89 28.02 -1.65
N ALA A 395 10.66 27.22 -0.90
CA ALA A 395 10.61 25.76 -0.97
C ALA A 395 9.24 25.22 -0.54
N PHE A 396 8.66 25.76 0.54
CA PHE A 396 7.30 25.39 0.96
C PHE A 396 6.26 25.73 -0.12
N ALA A 397 6.26 26.97 -0.64
CA ALA A 397 5.32 27.40 -1.67
C ALA A 397 5.46 26.58 -2.97
N GLY A 398 6.69 26.36 -3.44
CA GLY A 398 6.96 25.55 -4.63
C GLY A 398 6.53 24.09 -4.50
N LEU A 399 6.68 23.47 -3.33
CA LEU A 399 6.16 22.13 -3.09
C LEU A 399 4.62 22.11 -3.12
N ASN A 400 3.96 23.03 -2.41
CA ASN A 400 2.50 23.08 -2.35
C ASN A 400 1.89 23.39 -3.74
N PHE A 401 2.56 24.22 -4.54
CA PHE A 401 2.22 24.43 -5.93
C PHE A 401 2.38 23.15 -6.76
N TRP A 402 3.51 22.44 -6.67
CA TRP A 402 3.74 21.19 -7.41
C TRP A 402 2.70 20.11 -7.08
N ILE A 403 2.42 19.85 -5.80
CA ILE A 403 1.45 18.81 -5.40
C ILE A 403 0.00 19.22 -5.68
N GLY A 404 -0.32 20.52 -5.56
CA GLY A 404 -1.63 21.05 -5.92
C GLY A 404 -1.88 20.98 -7.42
N PHE A 405 -0.92 21.44 -8.23
CA PHE A 405 -0.95 21.32 -9.68
C PHE A 405 -1.08 19.86 -10.11
N LYS A 406 -0.26 18.95 -9.58
CA LYS A 406 -0.32 17.53 -9.98
C LYS A 406 -1.61 16.85 -9.51
N GLY A 407 -2.15 17.21 -8.33
CA GLY A 407 -3.47 16.73 -7.92
C GLY A 407 -4.61 17.19 -8.85
N VAL A 408 -4.52 18.40 -9.42
CA VAL A 408 -5.50 18.91 -10.40
C VAL A 408 -5.29 18.29 -11.78
N ASP A 409 -4.04 18.17 -12.26
CA ASP A 409 -3.69 17.49 -13.52
C ASP A 409 -4.10 16.00 -13.49
N ASP A 410 -3.89 15.30 -12.36
CA ASP A 410 -4.37 13.93 -12.15
C ASP A 410 -5.91 13.85 -12.27
N VAL A 411 -6.66 14.72 -11.57
CA VAL A 411 -8.14 14.72 -11.63
C VAL A 411 -8.69 15.06 -13.02
N ILE A 412 -8.08 16.00 -13.74
CA ILE A 412 -8.52 16.39 -15.08
C ILE A 412 -8.18 15.31 -16.10
N ARG A 413 -6.92 14.85 -16.15
CA ARG A 413 -6.45 13.84 -17.13
C ARG A 413 -7.16 12.49 -16.97
N THR A 414 -7.50 12.11 -15.73
CA THR A 414 -8.11 10.81 -15.44
C THR A 414 -9.63 10.86 -15.31
N ALA A 415 -10.27 12.00 -15.58
CA ALA A 415 -11.72 12.07 -15.64
C ALA A 415 -12.23 11.20 -16.81
N PRO A 416 -13.03 10.15 -16.56
CA PRO A 416 -13.56 9.34 -17.64
C PRO A 416 -14.64 10.11 -18.41
N ASP A 417 -14.66 9.93 -19.73
CA ASP A 417 -15.70 10.48 -20.59
C ASP A 417 -17.10 10.06 -20.14
N ALA A 418 -18.10 10.90 -20.40
CA ALA A 418 -19.48 10.68 -19.95
C ALA A 418 -20.10 9.37 -20.50
N SER A 419 -19.56 8.84 -21.59
CA SER A 419 -19.87 7.54 -22.19
C SER A 419 -19.61 6.38 -21.23
N TRP A 420 -18.43 6.31 -20.61
CA TRP A 420 -18.05 5.30 -19.60
C TRP A 420 -18.98 5.26 -18.38
N ALA A 421 -19.67 6.37 -18.09
CA ALA A 421 -20.58 6.51 -16.96
C ALA A 421 -22.05 6.23 -17.31
N ARG A 422 -22.40 6.01 -18.59
CA ARG A 422 -23.80 5.93 -19.05
C ARG A 422 -24.09 4.84 -20.09
N GLU A 423 -23.14 4.53 -20.97
CA GLU A 423 -23.39 3.81 -22.24
C GLU A 423 -22.40 2.64 -22.46
N LEU A 424 -22.10 1.90 -21.38
CA LEU A 424 -21.30 0.66 -21.45
C LEU A 424 -22.12 -0.56 -21.93
N ALA A 425 -23.42 -0.59 -21.63
CA ALA A 425 -24.28 -1.74 -21.89
C ALA A 425 -24.38 -2.16 -23.38
N PRO A 426 -24.40 -1.25 -24.38
CA PRO A 426 -24.36 -1.63 -25.79
C PRO A 426 -23.11 -2.44 -26.16
N LEU A 427 -21.92 -1.99 -25.74
CA LEU A 427 -20.65 -2.69 -25.98
C LEU A 427 -20.65 -4.08 -25.31
N VAL A 428 -21.02 -4.16 -24.04
CA VAL A 428 -21.08 -5.44 -23.30
C VAL A 428 -22.04 -6.42 -23.97
N ASN A 429 -23.22 -5.97 -24.42
CA ASN A 429 -24.16 -6.80 -25.17
C ASN A 429 -23.56 -7.29 -26.51
N GLN A 430 -22.83 -6.45 -27.25
CA GLN A 430 -22.22 -6.83 -28.53
C GLN A 430 -21.07 -7.84 -28.35
N LEU A 431 -20.34 -7.77 -27.24
CA LEU A 431 -19.34 -8.78 -26.84
C LEU A 431 -20.00 -10.09 -26.41
N GLN A 432 -21.09 -10.04 -25.64
CA GLN A 432 -21.85 -11.21 -25.19
C GLN A 432 -22.51 -11.97 -26.35
N VAL A 433 -23.11 -11.25 -27.31
CA VAL A 433 -23.70 -11.85 -28.54
C VAL A 433 -22.65 -12.56 -29.42
N ARG A 434 -21.37 -12.18 -29.29
CA ARG A 434 -20.23 -12.81 -29.97
C ARG A 434 -19.47 -13.83 -29.10
N ASP A 435 -20.04 -14.20 -27.93
CA ASP A 435 -19.48 -15.16 -26.98
C ASP A 435 -18.03 -14.83 -26.54
N ALA A 436 -17.67 -13.54 -26.50
CA ALA A 436 -16.31 -13.04 -26.32
C ALA A 436 -15.63 -13.46 -25.00
N ARG A 437 -16.42 -13.94 -24.01
CA ARG A 437 -15.95 -14.62 -22.79
C ARG A 437 -15.13 -15.90 -23.03
N LYS A 438 -14.99 -16.38 -24.26
CA LYS A 438 -14.09 -17.49 -24.65
C LYS A 438 -12.72 -17.02 -25.12
N ALA A 439 -12.54 -15.73 -25.30
CA ALA A 439 -11.39 -15.12 -25.93
C ALA A 439 -10.79 -14.04 -25.02
N ARG A 440 -9.63 -13.55 -25.43
CA ARG A 440 -9.07 -12.30 -24.91
C ARG A 440 -9.51 -11.15 -25.80
N VAL A 441 -9.80 -10.00 -25.17
CA VAL A 441 -10.24 -8.78 -25.81
C VAL A 441 -9.23 -7.69 -25.48
N GLU A 442 -8.70 -7.00 -26.48
CA GLU A 442 -7.97 -5.77 -26.23
C GLU A 442 -8.93 -4.59 -26.23
N VAL A 443 -8.78 -3.69 -25.25
CA VAL A 443 -9.52 -2.44 -25.18
C VAL A 443 -8.50 -1.33 -25.09
N VAL A 444 -8.28 -0.64 -26.22
CA VAL A 444 -7.25 0.39 -26.40
C VAL A 444 -7.31 1.37 -25.22
N PRO A 445 -6.32 1.37 -24.30
CA PRO A 445 -6.46 2.00 -23.00
C PRO A 445 -6.82 3.48 -23.08
N ALA A 446 -7.91 3.88 -22.42
CA ALA A 446 -8.29 5.28 -22.34
C ALA A 446 -7.39 6.01 -21.33
N SER A 447 -7.19 7.31 -21.52
CA SER A 447 -6.49 8.20 -20.56
C SER A 447 -7.01 8.12 -19.11
N SER A 448 -8.27 7.70 -18.94
CA SER A 448 -8.91 7.47 -17.64
C SER A 448 -8.72 6.07 -17.07
N HIS A 449 -8.22 5.08 -17.82
CA HIS A 449 -8.08 3.67 -17.41
C HIS A 449 -9.37 3.05 -16.84
N ARG A 450 -10.53 3.53 -17.30
CA ARG A 450 -11.84 3.11 -16.79
C ARG A 450 -12.27 1.77 -17.38
N GLU A 451 -11.83 1.42 -18.59
CA GLU A 451 -12.04 0.11 -19.23
C GLU A 451 -11.66 -1.05 -18.30
N SER A 452 -10.50 -0.94 -17.66
CA SER A 452 -9.88 -1.93 -16.77
C SER A 452 -10.74 -2.29 -15.55
N SER A 453 -11.70 -1.44 -15.19
CA SER A 453 -12.65 -1.63 -14.08
C SER A 453 -14.12 -1.57 -14.49
N ALA A 454 -14.40 -1.39 -15.78
CA ALA A 454 -15.75 -1.40 -16.35
C ALA A 454 -16.05 -2.73 -17.04
N LEU A 455 -15.02 -3.34 -17.66
CA LEU A 455 -15.18 -4.47 -18.58
C LEU A 455 -14.64 -5.80 -18.04
N SER A 456 -13.72 -5.80 -17.06
CA SER A 456 -13.21 -7.04 -16.45
C SER A 456 -14.31 -8.00 -15.95
N PRO A 457 -15.47 -7.55 -15.40
CA PRO A 457 -16.51 -8.47 -14.93
C PRO A 457 -17.24 -9.22 -16.06
N TYR A 458 -16.93 -8.90 -17.33
CA TYR A 458 -17.62 -9.40 -18.52
C TYR A 458 -16.69 -10.06 -19.56
N ILE A 459 -15.41 -9.67 -19.61
CA ILE A 459 -14.42 -10.14 -20.60
C ILE A 459 -12.99 -10.20 -20.03
N ASN A 460 -12.18 -11.13 -20.56
CA ASN A 460 -10.75 -11.22 -20.29
C ASN A 460 -10.00 -10.13 -21.08
N LEU A 461 -9.39 -9.15 -20.41
CA LEU A 461 -8.68 -8.05 -21.04
C LEU A 461 -7.21 -8.42 -21.33
N ALA A 462 -6.73 -8.13 -22.54
CA ALA A 462 -5.31 -8.26 -22.88
C ALA A 462 -4.46 -7.26 -22.09
N ARG A 463 -4.84 -5.98 -22.06
CA ARG A 463 -4.25 -5.00 -21.15
C ARG A 463 -5.28 -4.48 -20.14
N GLY A 464 -4.82 -4.35 -18.89
CA GLY A 464 -5.55 -3.70 -17.80
C GLY A 464 -4.82 -2.46 -17.30
N TRP A 465 -4.97 -2.13 -16.01
CA TRP A 465 -4.34 -0.95 -15.42
C TRP A 465 -3.27 -1.27 -14.37
N ASN A 466 -2.15 -1.82 -14.82
CA ASN A 466 -0.89 -1.89 -14.06
C ASN A 466 0.32 -1.63 -14.98
N ARG A 467 0.77 -0.37 -15.05
CA ARG A 467 1.90 0.06 -15.89
C ARG A 467 3.17 -0.80 -15.74
N GLN A 468 3.43 -1.36 -14.56
CA GLN A 468 4.64 -2.16 -14.32
C GLN A 468 4.59 -3.53 -15.01
N ALA A 469 3.40 -4.14 -15.05
CA ALA A 469 3.17 -5.39 -15.78
C ALA A 469 3.05 -5.14 -17.28
N ASP A 470 2.47 -4.01 -17.68
CA ASP A 470 2.27 -3.64 -19.08
C ASP A 470 3.59 -3.35 -19.81
N MET A 471 4.48 -2.56 -19.20
CA MET A 471 5.81 -2.30 -19.77
C MET A 471 6.73 -3.53 -19.79
N GLU A 472 6.44 -4.55 -18.99
CA GLU A 472 7.18 -5.82 -18.97
C GLU A 472 6.68 -6.79 -20.05
N ARG A 473 5.36 -6.95 -20.17
CA ARG A 473 4.73 -7.94 -21.07
C ARG A 473 4.51 -7.40 -22.48
N ASN A 474 4.34 -6.09 -22.62
CA ASN A 474 3.97 -5.43 -23.86
C ASN A 474 4.92 -4.25 -24.17
N PRO A 475 6.27 -4.44 -24.20
CA PRO A 475 7.24 -3.35 -24.35
C PRO A 475 7.10 -2.58 -25.66
N LEU A 476 6.59 -3.22 -26.73
CA LEU A 476 6.40 -2.63 -28.06
C LEU A 476 5.51 -1.37 -28.10
N PHE A 477 4.64 -1.18 -27.09
CA PHE A 477 3.82 0.02 -26.96
C PHE A 477 4.56 1.21 -26.29
N TYR A 478 5.81 1.00 -25.87
CA TYR A 478 6.60 1.92 -25.05
C TYR A 478 7.99 2.24 -25.61
N ASP A 479 8.40 1.61 -26.71
CA ASP A 479 9.76 1.68 -27.29
C ASP A 479 9.82 2.34 -28.67
N ASP A 480 8.73 2.99 -29.09
CA ASP A 480 8.52 3.60 -30.42
C ASP A 480 8.60 2.64 -31.63
N THR A 481 8.55 1.31 -31.44
CA THR A 481 8.63 0.33 -32.55
C THR A 481 7.27 -0.06 -33.16
N LEU A 482 6.17 0.09 -32.42
CA LEU A 482 4.80 -0.31 -32.81
C LEU A 482 4.42 0.04 -34.27
N ASN A 483 4.01 -0.97 -35.03
CA ASN A 483 3.60 -0.87 -36.43
C ASN A 483 2.58 -1.98 -36.77
N ALA A 484 2.04 -1.96 -37.98
CA ALA A 484 1.00 -2.90 -38.42
C ALA A 484 1.42 -4.38 -38.44
N VAL A 485 2.72 -4.72 -38.49
CA VAL A 485 3.17 -6.12 -38.48
C VAL A 485 3.31 -6.62 -37.04
N ASN A 486 4.13 -5.96 -36.21
CA ASN A 486 4.34 -6.40 -34.83
C ASN A 486 3.09 -6.24 -33.93
N TYR A 487 2.11 -5.42 -34.33
CA TYR A 487 0.79 -5.41 -33.70
C TYR A 487 -0.01 -6.68 -34.02
N GLN A 488 0.07 -7.20 -35.26
CA GLN A 488 -0.55 -8.50 -35.59
C GLN A 488 0.12 -9.63 -34.82
N ASP A 489 1.45 -9.69 -34.81
CA ASP A 489 2.23 -10.67 -34.06
C ASP A 489 1.86 -10.66 -32.56
N TRP A 490 1.63 -9.48 -31.99
CA TRP A 490 1.18 -9.32 -30.60
C TRP A 490 -0.25 -9.82 -30.36
N LEU A 491 -1.20 -9.50 -31.26
CA LEU A 491 -2.58 -9.98 -31.16
C LEU A 491 -2.64 -11.52 -31.20
N ASP A 492 -1.86 -12.16 -32.07
CA ASP A 492 -1.77 -13.62 -32.15
C ASP A 492 -1.05 -14.23 -30.94
N ARG A 493 0.10 -13.69 -30.53
CA ARG A 493 0.83 -14.10 -29.31
C ARG A 493 -0.08 -14.09 -28.07
N TRP A 494 -0.87 -13.03 -27.90
CA TRP A 494 -1.80 -12.90 -26.77
C TRP A 494 -3.19 -13.52 -27.01
N ALA A 495 -3.45 -14.16 -28.16
CA ALA A 495 -4.74 -14.76 -28.51
C ALA A 495 -5.93 -13.78 -28.37
N VAL A 496 -5.75 -12.57 -28.88
CA VAL A 496 -6.78 -11.52 -28.91
C VAL A 496 -7.71 -11.75 -30.10
N HIS A 497 -9.02 -11.87 -29.84
CA HIS A 497 -10.03 -12.11 -30.89
C HIS A 497 -10.81 -10.84 -31.25
N TYR A 498 -10.83 -9.86 -30.34
CA TYR A 498 -11.56 -8.61 -30.51
C TYR A 498 -10.71 -7.43 -30.03
N VAL A 499 -10.76 -6.33 -30.79
CA VAL A 499 -10.16 -5.04 -30.41
C VAL A 499 -11.29 -4.03 -30.25
N VAL A 500 -11.31 -3.31 -29.14
CA VAL A 500 -12.26 -2.23 -28.85
C VAL A 500 -11.52 -0.91 -28.80
N LEU A 501 -11.91 0.02 -29.67
CA LEU A 501 -11.42 1.39 -29.67
C LEU A 501 -12.48 2.31 -29.03
N PRO A 502 -12.18 2.99 -27.90
CA PRO A 502 -12.99 4.09 -27.40
C PRO A 502 -12.80 5.35 -28.26
N THR A 503 -13.83 6.19 -28.38
CA THR A 503 -13.72 7.52 -29.02
C THR A 503 -13.15 8.61 -28.11
N GLY A 504 -12.72 8.25 -26.90
CA GLY A 504 -12.10 9.16 -25.93
C GLY A 504 -10.60 9.36 -26.20
N ALA A 505 -9.96 10.23 -25.41
CA ALA A 505 -8.51 10.40 -25.50
C ALA A 505 -7.79 9.11 -25.00
N PRO A 506 -6.88 8.51 -25.79
CA PRO A 506 -6.11 7.34 -25.36
C PRO A 506 -5.12 7.69 -24.24
N ASP A 507 -4.61 6.66 -23.58
CA ASP A 507 -3.43 6.77 -22.73
C ASP A 507 -2.16 6.96 -23.57
N SER A 508 -1.10 7.54 -22.99
CA SER A 508 0.19 7.72 -23.65
C SER A 508 0.89 6.43 -24.12
N GLY A 509 0.53 5.26 -23.57
CA GLY A 509 0.95 3.93 -24.05
C GLY A 509 -0.02 3.30 -25.07
N ALA A 510 -0.96 4.08 -25.59
CA ALA A 510 -2.01 3.66 -26.53
C ALA A 510 -2.22 4.66 -27.69
N GLU A 511 -1.64 5.87 -27.64
CA GLU A 511 -1.74 6.90 -28.69
C GLU A 511 -1.48 6.33 -30.11
N ARG A 512 -0.34 5.67 -30.32
CA ARG A 512 0.06 5.10 -31.62
C ARG A 512 -0.66 3.81 -32.01
N GLU A 513 -1.28 3.12 -31.06
CA GLU A 513 -2.18 1.99 -31.36
C GLU A 513 -3.53 2.50 -31.84
N ALA A 514 -4.09 3.51 -31.17
CA ALA A 514 -5.31 4.18 -31.61
C ALA A 514 -5.16 4.71 -33.04
N GLU A 515 -4.02 5.36 -33.36
CA GLU A 515 -3.69 5.78 -34.73
C GLU A 515 -3.67 4.62 -35.74
N LEU A 516 -3.11 3.46 -35.39
CA LEU A 516 -3.10 2.28 -36.28
C LEU A 516 -4.50 1.68 -36.48
N VAL A 517 -5.28 1.55 -35.40
CA VAL A 517 -6.64 0.99 -35.45
C VAL A 517 -7.62 1.94 -36.15
N GLU A 518 -7.45 3.26 -36.02
CA GLU A 518 -8.19 4.27 -36.79
C GLU A 518 -7.75 4.33 -38.26
N GLY A 519 -6.46 4.19 -38.55
CA GLY A 519 -5.92 4.17 -39.91
C GLY A 519 -6.40 2.96 -40.74
N GLY A 520 -6.83 1.89 -40.07
CA GLY A 520 -7.36 0.68 -40.67
C GLY A 520 -6.28 -0.36 -40.93
N LEU A 521 -6.51 -1.58 -40.42
CA LEU A 521 -5.60 -2.71 -40.53
C LEU A 521 -6.29 -3.86 -41.28
N PRO A 522 -5.61 -4.57 -42.20
CA PRO A 522 -6.25 -5.54 -43.10
C PRO A 522 -6.89 -6.71 -42.35
N TYR A 523 -6.31 -7.09 -41.20
CA TYR A 523 -6.76 -8.16 -40.32
C TYR A 523 -7.74 -7.69 -39.21
N LEU A 524 -8.14 -6.41 -39.18
CA LEU A 524 -9.15 -5.90 -38.23
C LEU A 524 -10.45 -5.51 -38.95
N LYS A 525 -11.45 -6.36 -38.82
CA LYS A 525 -12.77 -6.16 -39.42
C LYS A 525 -13.70 -5.46 -38.43
N GLN A 526 -14.10 -4.23 -38.70
CA GLN A 526 -15.11 -3.55 -37.86
C GLN A 526 -16.45 -4.28 -37.95
N VAL A 527 -16.93 -4.81 -36.82
CA VAL A 527 -18.17 -5.60 -36.72
C VAL A 527 -19.30 -4.89 -35.99
N TRP A 528 -19.01 -3.80 -35.26
CA TRP A 528 -19.99 -2.90 -34.67
C TRP A 528 -19.36 -1.55 -34.31
N SER A 529 -20.17 -0.51 -34.20
CA SER A 529 -19.79 0.81 -33.68
C SER A 529 -21.01 1.61 -33.25
N ASP A 530 -20.83 2.54 -32.32
CA ASP A 530 -21.81 3.58 -31.97
C ASP A 530 -21.12 4.96 -31.84
N ALA A 531 -21.68 5.87 -31.03
CA ALA A 531 -21.11 7.21 -30.79
C ALA A 531 -19.88 7.21 -29.87
N ASN A 532 -19.59 6.09 -29.20
CA ASN A 532 -18.60 5.97 -28.12
C ASN A 532 -17.54 4.89 -28.40
N TRP A 533 -17.89 3.89 -29.21
CA TRP A 533 -17.14 2.64 -29.40
C TRP A 533 -16.98 2.26 -30.87
N ARG A 534 -15.86 1.63 -31.22
CA ARG A 534 -15.73 0.75 -32.40
C ARG A 534 -15.23 -0.62 -31.94
N LEU A 535 -15.91 -1.67 -32.38
CA LEU A 535 -15.57 -3.07 -32.08
C LEU A 535 -15.10 -3.75 -33.38
N TYR A 536 -13.88 -4.25 -33.35
CA TYR A 536 -13.24 -4.99 -34.43
C TYR A 536 -13.10 -6.47 -34.04
N GLU A 537 -13.32 -7.34 -35.02
CA GLU A 537 -13.03 -8.77 -34.99
C GLU A 537 -11.68 -8.99 -35.67
N VAL A 538 -10.77 -9.71 -35.01
CA VAL A 538 -9.46 -10.07 -35.58
C VAL A 538 -9.67 -11.22 -36.58
N GLU A 539 -9.04 -11.15 -37.76
CA GLU A 539 -9.12 -12.19 -38.77
C GLU A 539 -8.26 -13.42 -38.41
N ASN A 540 -8.86 -14.62 -38.46
CA ASN A 540 -8.22 -15.91 -38.15
C ASN A 540 -7.45 -15.97 -36.80
N PRO A 541 -8.03 -15.51 -35.68
CA PRO A 541 -7.27 -15.23 -34.47
C PRO A 541 -6.79 -16.50 -33.76
N THR A 542 -5.53 -16.51 -33.32
CA THR A 542 -4.94 -17.59 -32.53
C THR A 542 -5.79 -17.91 -31.28
N PRO A 543 -6.10 -19.19 -30.99
CA PRO A 543 -6.94 -19.56 -29.84
C PRO A 543 -6.18 -19.44 -28.52
N LEU A 544 -6.90 -19.15 -27.43
CA LEU A 544 -6.32 -19.06 -26.08
C LEU A 544 -5.77 -20.41 -25.56
N ALA A 545 -6.23 -21.54 -26.11
CA ALA A 545 -5.66 -22.87 -25.89
C ALA A 545 -5.53 -23.63 -27.22
N ASP A 546 -4.40 -24.32 -27.42
CA ASP A 546 -4.10 -25.01 -28.68
C ASP A 546 -4.85 -26.33 -28.86
N ALA A 547 -5.05 -26.73 -30.12
CA ALA A 547 -5.62 -28.03 -30.47
C ALA A 547 -4.78 -29.17 -29.83
N PRO A 548 -5.41 -30.19 -29.19
CA PRO A 548 -6.81 -30.58 -29.31
C PRO A 548 -7.74 -30.02 -28.22
N ALA A 549 -7.50 -28.81 -27.72
CA ALA A 549 -8.41 -28.11 -26.82
C ALA A 549 -9.35 -27.13 -27.54
N GLN A 550 -10.46 -26.81 -26.87
CA GLN A 550 -11.43 -25.78 -27.22
C GLN A 550 -11.81 -25.00 -25.94
N VAL A 551 -11.82 -23.67 -25.99
CA VAL A 551 -12.17 -22.85 -24.81
C VAL A 551 -13.69 -22.77 -24.64
N LEU A 552 -14.16 -23.04 -23.43
CA LEU A 552 -15.57 -22.97 -23.04
C LEU A 552 -15.90 -21.65 -22.33
N SER A 553 -15.00 -21.19 -21.43
CA SER A 553 -15.00 -19.83 -20.89
C SER A 553 -13.60 -19.43 -20.38
N ALA A 554 -13.36 -18.13 -20.28
CA ALA A 554 -12.17 -17.47 -19.75
C ALA A 554 -12.63 -16.28 -18.88
N GLU A 555 -12.94 -16.58 -17.62
CA GLU A 555 -13.49 -15.66 -16.63
C GLU A 555 -12.37 -15.03 -15.78
N GLU A 556 -12.68 -14.15 -14.82
CA GLU A 556 -11.64 -13.46 -14.05
C GLU A 556 -10.80 -14.42 -13.17
N ASN A 557 -11.38 -15.54 -12.72
CA ASN A 557 -10.78 -16.48 -11.77
C ASN A 557 -10.52 -17.89 -12.33
N GLU A 558 -11.14 -18.25 -13.46
CA GLU A 558 -11.12 -19.59 -14.02
C GLU A 558 -11.11 -19.57 -15.56
N VAL A 559 -10.31 -20.44 -16.17
CA VAL A 559 -10.37 -20.78 -17.61
C VAL A 559 -10.81 -22.24 -17.75
N VAL A 560 -11.89 -22.46 -18.47
CA VAL A 560 -12.48 -23.78 -18.70
C VAL A 560 -12.26 -24.20 -20.14
N ILE A 561 -11.61 -25.33 -20.35
CA ILE A 561 -11.34 -25.89 -21.69
C ILE A 561 -11.89 -27.31 -21.81
N ARG A 562 -12.40 -27.67 -22.99
CA ARG A 562 -12.60 -29.06 -23.39
C ARG A 562 -11.36 -29.54 -24.10
N VAL A 563 -10.90 -30.76 -23.81
CA VAL A 563 -9.81 -31.43 -24.51
C VAL A 563 -10.40 -32.69 -25.18
N ASP A 564 -10.32 -32.77 -26.50
CA ASP A 564 -11.05 -33.79 -27.28
C ASP A 564 -10.31 -35.14 -27.37
N ARG A 565 -9.00 -35.17 -27.08
CA ARG A 565 -8.17 -36.39 -27.03
C ARG A 565 -6.97 -36.19 -26.08
N PRO A 566 -6.40 -37.25 -25.48
CA PRO A 566 -5.19 -37.15 -24.66
C PRO A 566 -4.05 -36.43 -25.39
N GLY A 567 -3.25 -35.66 -24.65
CA GLY A 567 -2.12 -34.92 -25.22
C GLY A 567 -1.61 -33.78 -24.34
N ARG A 568 -0.71 -32.98 -24.92
CA ARG A 568 -0.24 -31.70 -24.36
C ARG A 568 -1.03 -30.57 -25.00
N VAL A 569 -1.44 -29.59 -24.19
CA VAL A 569 -2.20 -28.41 -24.62
C VAL A 569 -1.47 -27.18 -24.09
N LEU A 570 -0.96 -26.34 -24.99
CA LEU A 570 -0.47 -25.01 -24.65
C LEU A 570 -1.67 -24.10 -24.36
N ILE A 571 -1.59 -23.31 -23.29
CA ILE A 571 -2.62 -22.34 -22.89
C ILE A 571 -1.90 -20.99 -22.74
N ARG A 572 -2.37 -19.97 -23.48
CA ARG A 572 -1.79 -18.61 -23.53
C ARG A 572 -2.20 -17.79 -22.29
N VAL A 573 -1.95 -18.38 -21.13
CA VAL A 573 -2.05 -17.84 -19.77
C VAL A 573 -0.64 -17.93 -19.18
N PRO A 574 0.00 -16.80 -18.79
CA PRO A 574 1.32 -16.83 -18.17
C PRO A 574 1.32 -17.72 -16.92
N HIS A 575 2.33 -18.55 -16.77
CA HIS A 575 2.35 -19.57 -15.73
C HIS A 575 2.54 -18.98 -14.33
N SER A 576 1.66 -19.36 -13.42
CA SER A 576 1.75 -19.05 -12.00
C SER A 576 1.86 -20.34 -11.17
N PRO A 577 2.75 -20.41 -10.16
CA PRO A 577 2.83 -21.57 -9.25
C PRO A 577 1.54 -21.89 -8.48
N TRP A 578 0.55 -21.01 -8.53
CA TRP A 578 -0.77 -21.22 -7.91
C TRP A 578 -1.79 -21.82 -8.86
N LEU A 579 -1.53 -21.86 -10.17
CA LEU A 579 -2.45 -22.49 -11.14
C LEU A 579 -2.62 -23.97 -10.83
N ALA A 580 -3.87 -24.36 -10.62
CA ALA A 580 -4.31 -25.70 -10.27
C ALA A 580 -5.41 -26.15 -11.22
N LEU A 581 -5.55 -27.47 -11.35
CA LEU A 581 -6.73 -28.07 -11.95
C LEU A 581 -7.82 -28.21 -10.88
N LEU A 582 -9.08 -27.94 -11.25
CA LEU A 582 -10.25 -28.17 -10.41
C LEU A 582 -11.10 -29.35 -10.89
N ASP A 583 -11.77 -30.02 -9.97
CA ASP A 583 -12.83 -30.99 -10.27
C ASP A 583 -14.17 -30.30 -10.63
N ASP A 584 -15.19 -31.08 -10.98
CA ASP A 584 -16.53 -30.57 -11.30
C ASP A 584 -17.28 -29.93 -10.12
N GLN A 585 -16.71 -29.98 -8.90
CA GLN A 585 -17.23 -29.33 -7.69
C GLN A 585 -16.39 -28.09 -7.29
N GLY A 586 -15.36 -27.74 -8.07
CA GLY A 586 -14.45 -26.63 -7.79
C GLY A 586 -13.35 -26.93 -6.77
N HIS A 587 -13.17 -28.19 -6.34
CA HIS A 587 -12.07 -28.57 -5.48
C HIS A 587 -10.76 -28.72 -6.26
N LYS A 588 -9.66 -28.32 -5.63
CA LYS A 588 -8.31 -28.45 -6.18
C LYS A 588 -7.92 -29.93 -6.32
N ILE A 589 -7.60 -30.34 -7.54
CA ILE A 589 -7.02 -31.65 -7.86
C ILE A 589 -5.55 -31.65 -7.42
N GLU A 590 -5.15 -32.67 -6.66
CA GLU A 590 -3.76 -32.81 -6.23
C GLU A 590 -2.82 -33.24 -7.36
N ALA A 591 -1.54 -32.88 -7.25
CA ALA A 591 -0.53 -33.18 -8.26
C ALA A 591 -0.32 -34.70 -8.42
N PRO A 592 0.14 -35.18 -9.60
CA PRO A 592 0.49 -36.59 -9.82
C PRO A 592 1.40 -37.14 -8.71
N GLN A 593 1.07 -38.33 -8.19
CA GLN A 593 1.80 -38.97 -7.10
C GLN A 593 2.69 -40.11 -7.61
N GLU A 594 3.85 -40.31 -6.96
CA GLU A 594 4.72 -41.44 -7.25
C GLU A 594 3.97 -42.74 -6.92
N THR A 595 3.89 -43.66 -7.89
CA THR A 595 3.17 -44.93 -7.73
C THR A 595 3.83 -45.82 -6.67
N GLU A 596 3.06 -46.61 -5.93
CA GLU A 596 3.63 -47.54 -4.93
C GLU A 596 4.59 -48.55 -5.58
N ALA A 597 4.33 -48.94 -6.83
CA ALA A 597 5.25 -49.78 -7.62
C ALA A 597 6.60 -49.08 -7.90
N SER A 598 6.61 -47.77 -8.17
CA SER A 598 7.83 -46.97 -8.30
C SER A 598 8.61 -46.92 -6.99
N LYS A 599 7.92 -46.72 -5.86
CA LYS A 599 8.56 -46.67 -4.54
C LYS A 599 9.21 -47.99 -4.18
N LEU A 600 8.46 -49.10 -4.27
CA LEU A 600 8.96 -50.44 -4.00
C LEU A 600 10.15 -50.79 -4.91
N ALA A 601 10.05 -50.55 -6.22
CA ALA A 601 11.15 -50.80 -7.15
C ALA A 601 12.40 -49.95 -6.87
N ARG A 602 12.25 -48.76 -6.24
CA ARG A 602 13.35 -47.89 -5.82
C ARG A 602 13.88 -48.21 -4.41
N GLU A 603 13.11 -48.87 -3.57
CA GLU A 603 13.55 -49.43 -2.28
C GLU A 603 14.26 -50.78 -2.45
N GLU A 604 13.92 -51.55 -3.49
CA GLU A 604 14.52 -52.84 -3.84
C GLU A 604 15.75 -52.74 -4.77
N SER A 605 16.14 -51.54 -5.23
CA SER A 605 17.23 -51.36 -6.21
C SER A 605 18.47 -50.69 -5.62
N ASP A 606 19.64 -51.29 -5.86
CA ASP A 606 20.96 -50.68 -5.63
C ASP A 606 21.28 -49.51 -6.59
N THR A 607 20.40 -49.17 -7.54
CA THR A 607 20.62 -48.07 -8.50
C THR A 607 19.46 -47.08 -8.50
N GLU A 608 19.77 -45.80 -8.78
CA GLU A 608 18.79 -44.71 -8.71
C GLU A 608 17.85 -44.73 -9.95
N LEU A 609 16.78 -45.53 -9.86
CA LEU A 609 15.76 -45.61 -10.89
C LEU A 609 14.90 -44.32 -10.95
N PRO A 610 14.46 -43.89 -12.14
CA PRO A 610 13.54 -42.76 -12.31
C PRO A 610 12.15 -43.09 -11.75
N LYS A 611 11.44 -42.07 -11.29
CA LYS A 611 10.12 -42.23 -10.66
C LYS A 611 9.00 -42.36 -11.67
N VAL A 612 8.04 -43.24 -11.40
CA VAL A 612 6.82 -43.40 -12.22
C VAL A 612 5.61 -42.83 -11.49
N PHE A 613 5.01 -41.79 -12.07
CA PHE A 613 3.90 -41.03 -11.49
C PHE A 613 2.54 -41.38 -12.10
N ALA A 614 1.50 -41.46 -11.27
CA ALA A 614 0.11 -41.60 -11.71
C ALA A 614 -0.49 -40.23 -12.04
N ASN A 615 -0.70 -39.95 -13.34
CA ASN A 615 -1.39 -38.76 -13.83
C ASN A 615 -2.79 -39.14 -14.34
N GLU A 616 -3.76 -39.26 -13.44
CA GLU A 616 -5.13 -39.67 -13.80
C GLU A 616 -6.02 -38.49 -14.25
N ASN A 617 -5.71 -37.28 -13.76
CA ASN A 617 -6.61 -36.11 -13.83
C ASN A 617 -5.95 -34.86 -14.46
N GLY A 618 -4.71 -34.99 -14.91
CA GLY A 618 -3.93 -33.91 -15.52
C GLY A 618 -2.98 -33.23 -14.55
N CYS A 619 -2.02 -32.50 -15.13
CA CYS A 619 -1.12 -31.62 -14.41
C CYS A 619 -0.72 -30.44 -15.30
N LEU A 620 -0.27 -29.36 -14.68
CA LEU A 620 0.19 -28.15 -15.34
C LEU A 620 1.71 -28.02 -15.22
N PHE A 621 2.37 -27.50 -16.25
CA PHE A 621 3.77 -27.09 -16.14
C PHE A 621 4.03 -25.79 -16.92
N LYS A 622 5.16 -25.18 -16.58
CA LYS A 622 5.68 -23.98 -17.21
C LYS A 622 6.45 -24.36 -18.48
N THR A 623 6.23 -23.68 -19.59
CA THR A 623 7.11 -23.82 -20.77
C THR A 623 8.52 -23.32 -20.46
N GLU A 624 9.47 -23.63 -21.34
CA GLU A 624 10.63 -22.75 -21.50
C GLU A 624 10.16 -21.36 -21.96
N ALA A 625 10.95 -20.33 -21.68
CA ALA A 625 10.66 -18.98 -22.16
C ALA A 625 10.78 -18.92 -23.69
N ASP A 626 9.79 -18.33 -24.36
CA ASP A 626 9.84 -18.14 -25.82
C ASP A 626 10.78 -16.99 -26.23
N VAL A 627 10.80 -16.64 -27.54
CA VAL A 627 11.70 -15.61 -28.08
C VAL A 627 11.43 -14.21 -27.52
N GLU A 628 10.24 -13.98 -26.96
CA GLU A 628 9.83 -12.74 -26.30
C GLU A 628 9.99 -12.80 -24.77
N GLY A 629 10.33 -13.98 -24.24
CA GLY A 629 10.51 -14.23 -22.81
C GLY A 629 9.26 -14.76 -22.08
N ASP A 630 8.16 -15.06 -22.77
CA ASP A 630 6.94 -15.51 -22.10
C ASP A 630 7.04 -16.97 -21.64
N GLU A 631 6.65 -17.21 -20.39
CA GLU A 631 6.61 -18.53 -19.76
C GLU A 631 5.14 -18.98 -19.62
N TRP A 632 4.64 -19.69 -20.63
CA TRP A 632 3.23 -20.08 -20.76
C TRP A 632 2.87 -21.32 -19.92
N THR A 633 1.56 -21.54 -19.75
CA THR A 633 1.03 -22.72 -19.05
C THR A 633 0.75 -23.85 -20.04
N THR A 634 1.33 -25.04 -19.83
CA THR A 634 0.99 -26.24 -20.59
C THR A 634 0.26 -27.25 -19.70
N LEU A 635 -0.90 -27.74 -20.17
CA LEU A 635 -1.63 -28.85 -19.57
C LEU A 635 -1.17 -30.18 -20.20
N ILE A 636 -0.87 -31.18 -19.36
CA ILE A 636 -0.79 -32.59 -19.78
C ILE A 636 -2.14 -33.25 -19.47
N ALA A 637 -2.95 -33.48 -20.49
CA ALA A 637 -4.27 -34.09 -20.40
C ALA A 637 -4.20 -35.62 -20.66
N PRO A 638 -4.35 -36.49 -19.64
CA PRO A 638 -4.28 -37.95 -19.81
C PRO A 638 -5.52 -38.55 -20.49
N LYS A 639 -6.64 -37.82 -20.53
CA LYS A 639 -7.93 -38.27 -21.07
C LYS A 639 -8.65 -37.13 -21.80
N ALA A 640 -9.59 -37.47 -22.68
CA ALA A 640 -10.53 -36.48 -23.18
C ALA A 640 -11.48 -36.06 -22.03
N GLY A 641 -11.91 -34.79 -21.99
CA GLY A 641 -12.75 -34.28 -20.92
C GLY A 641 -12.81 -32.75 -20.86
N VAL A 642 -13.40 -32.22 -19.78
CA VAL A 642 -13.34 -30.80 -19.44
C VAL A 642 -12.27 -30.62 -18.36
N TYR A 643 -11.44 -29.59 -18.52
CA TYR A 643 -10.38 -29.21 -17.60
C TYR A 643 -10.60 -27.76 -17.16
N ARG A 644 -10.49 -27.53 -15.86
CA ARG A 644 -10.74 -26.25 -15.18
C ARG A 644 -9.44 -25.72 -14.60
N LEU A 645 -8.93 -24.60 -15.10
CA LEU A 645 -7.73 -23.95 -14.57
C LEU A 645 -8.11 -22.74 -13.73
N ALA A 646 -7.77 -22.77 -12.44
CA ALA A 646 -7.98 -21.68 -11.50
C ALA A 646 -6.78 -21.57 -10.54
N ALA A 647 -6.80 -20.63 -9.59
CA ALA A 647 -5.70 -20.44 -8.64
C ALA A 647 -6.15 -20.30 -7.17
N PRO A 648 -6.85 -21.30 -6.57
CA PRO A 648 -7.35 -21.19 -5.20
C PRO A 648 -6.20 -21.11 -4.16
N TYR A 649 -6.34 -20.28 -3.13
CA TYR A 649 -5.40 -20.23 -2.01
C TYR A 649 -5.43 -21.56 -1.21
N LYS A 650 -4.47 -22.45 -1.49
CA LYS A 650 -4.25 -23.72 -0.78
C LYS A 650 -2.79 -23.82 -0.30
N LEU A 651 -2.55 -24.66 0.72
CA LEU A 651 -1.20 -24.93 1.25
C LEU A 651 -0.32 -25.67 0.22
N SER A 652 -0.89 -26.65 -0.49
CA SER A 652 -0.31 -27.26 -1.69
C SER A 652 -0.59 -26.34 -2.88
N ARG A 653 0.38 -25.46 -3.24
CA ARG A 653 0.24 -24.54 -4.39
C ARG A 653 0.18 -25.32 -5.72
N GLY A 654 -0.82 -25.01 -6.54
CA GLY A 654 -0.94 -25.50 -7.91
C GLY A 654 -1.11 -27.02 -8.09
N THR A 655 -1.20 -27.46 -9.35
CA THR A 655 -1.20 -28.89 -9.72
C THR A 655 -0.01 -29.20 -10.65
N PRO A 656 1.25 -29.01 -10.19
CA PRO A 656 2.44 -29.08 -11.03
C PRO A 656 2.73 -30.50 -11.56
N CYS A 657 3.24 -30.60 -12.79
CA CYS A 657 3.80 -31.84 -13.30
C CYS A 657 5.20 -32.14 -12.71
N PRO A 658 5.44 -33.37 -12.22
CA PRO A 658 6.77 -33.96 -12.06
C PRO A 658 7.61 -33.85 -13.34
N GLU A 659 8.94 -33.87 -13.21
CA GLU A 659 9.86 -33.70 -14.34
C GLU A 659 9.84 -34.90 -15.29
N GLU A 660 9.59 -36.08 -14.73
CA GLU A 660 9.45 -37.36 -15.40
C GLU A 660 8.18 -37.45 -16.28
N LEU A 661 7.32 -36.42 -16.30
CA LEU A 661 6.16 -36.29 -17.20
C LEU A 661 6.29 -35.16 -18.25
N ARG A 662 7.29 -34.29 -18.15
CA ARG A 662 7.44 -33.07 -18.98
C ARG A 662 7.94 -33.33 -20.40
#